data_AF-A0AA95JPW1-F1
#
_entry.id   AF-A0AA95JPW1-F1
#
_cell.length_a   1.000
_cell.length_b   1.000
_cell.length_c   1.000
_cell.angle_alpha   90.00
_cell.angle_beta   90.00
_cell.angle_gamma   90.00
#
_symmetry.space_group_name_H-M   'P 1'
#
loop_
_entity.id
_entity.type
_entity.pdbx_description
1 polymer ?
#
loop_
_entity_poly.entity_id
_entity_poly.type
_entity_poly.pdbx_seq_one_letter_code
_entity_poly.pdbx_strand_id
1 'polypeptide(L)'
;MNRTTRISAAVAAVSAAAVLPLGAFAVGGSGPSACTPHRGAVAAAQNTVDHDQAALGAASKKKAKTAKAKAKRQRAVARATTRLARDEAALARAQAALIACQGSQPVPTVTATTTATATATTTATTTATATVTATATAVPTVPAYGGKAPADGTTLFPMTNPDGTTITSNGLWDGTTIVGSGYGSGLTPDTADGAGWFYGITDRGPNVGGPDGVKMDPVQGFQPAIGKFHLENGHAELAQVIGLTGFSGAPMNGLVPPDDATAHGTGSDIEDQYGAAAPHSANGIDSESVVVDPAGGFYVSDEYGPYIVHLDATGKETYRYSPYVAADPFDGTAAHPEHIYPLPSELIKRKENKGMEGLTLTPDGKYLVGIMQSPLDSNKGTSGTTAATTAKGAVARIVKVSTTDHSVQEYLYALHFTTANNPTVEANSEITALDATHFVVDERDGCFEGTDADDIAGSTACPAASVKDLWKIDLTDATDVGPHSPLLATPPTVGGSVATVTYHSNPATPLGTGNSGLNINGQSVEDITGASLPTAAVSALQADGITTVDSGNRTTAGELFLNYAGLVDHIDAGGRYFGHDKVEGVAIDPADPNVVYLADDSDFGITDVPADAGWPADSISHGGEKRVLGSGALKLLPGPGGLGTGAQDFGEIMKVDLAQIPAGYRG
;
A
#
# COMPACT_ATOMS: atom_id res chain seq x y z
N MET A 1 33.53 -21.05 -59.12
CA MET A 1 33.10 -22.47 -59.16
C MET A 1 32.67 -22.89 -57.76
N ASN A 2 31.47 -23.47 -57.63
CA ASN A 2 30.83 -24.23 -56.53
C ASN A 2 31.09 -23.90 -55.04
N ARG A 3 30.06 -23.63 -54.22
CA ARG A 3 29.08 -24.58 -53.60
C ARG A 3 29.71 -25.58 -52.61
N THR A 4 30.01 -25.08 -51.41
CA THR A 4 30.05 -25.69 -50.05
C THR A 4 30.82 -24.66 -49.21
N THR A 5 30.26 -23.92 -48.24
CA THR A 5 29.69 -24.40 -46.97
C THR A 5 28.79 -23.30 -46.38
N ARG A 6 27.55 -23.63 -46.01
CA ARG A 6 26.71 -22.87 -45.06
C ARG A 6 26.85 -23.55 -43.70
N ILE A 7 26.75 -22.75 -42.63
CA ILE A 7 26.23 -23.05 -41.27
C ILE A 7 27.13 -22.41 -40.19
N SER A 8 26.48 -21.61 -39.34
CA SER A 8 26.93 -20.97 -38.08
C SER A 8 27.70 -19.64 -38.17
N ALA A 9 26.98 -18.54 -38.42
CA ALA A 9 27.34 -17.21 -37.95
C ALA A 9 26.08 -16.32 -37.86
N ALA A 10 25.27 -16.55 -36.84
CA ALA A 10 24.28 -15.61 -36.33
C ALA A 10 24.03 -15.95 -34.85
N VAL A 11 23.89 -14.95 -34.01
CA VAL A 11 23.74 -15.00 -32.53
C VAL A 11 25.08 -15.07 -31.76
N ALA A 12 25.69 -13.91 -31.54
CA ALA A 12 26.50 -13.59 -30.35
C ALA A 12 26.94 -12.12 -30.40
N ALA A 13 25.99 -11.19 -30.30
CA ALA A 13 26.25 -9.81 -29.89
C ALA A 13 24.95 -9.24 -29.36
N VAL A 14 25.03 -8.55 -28.21
CA VAL A 14 23.92 -8.07 -27.35
C VAL A 14 23.38 -9.14 -26.41
N SER A 15 24.12 -9.34 -25.31
CA SER A 15 23.62 -9.61 -23.95
C SER A 15 24.84 -9.73 -23.04
N ALA A 16 25.45 -8.59 -22.71
CA ALA A 16 26.25 -8.48 -21.52
C ALA A 16 25.47 -7.52 -20.61
N ALA A 17 24.53 -8.09 -19.87
CA ALA A 17 24.00 -7.45 -18.68
C ALA A 17 25.20 -7.10 -17.80
N ALA A 18 25.39 -5.81 -17.56
CA ALA A 18 26.36 -5.34 -16.59
C ALA A 18 25.85 -5.79 -15.22
N VAL A 19 26.31 -6.94 -14.76
CA VAL A 19 26.36 -7.26 -13.34
C VAL A 19 27.30 -6.23 -12.72
N LEU A 20 26.72 -5.16 -12.17
CA LEU A 20 27.45 -4.26 -11.29
C LEU A 20 27.69 -5.01 -9.99
N PRO A 21 28.95 -5.23 -9.56
CA PRO A 21 29.22 -5.77 -8.25
C PRO A 21 28.77 -4.73 -7.22
N LEU A 22 27.89 -5.13 -6.30
CA LEU A 22 27.61 -4.43 -5.05
C LEU A 22 28.94 -4.15 -4.35
N GLY A 23 29.40 -2.91 -4.46
CA GLY A 23 30.71 -2.48 -4.00
C GLY A 23 30.76 -2.33 -2.49
N ALA A 24 31.87 -2.76 -1.91
CA ALA A 24 32.22 -2.56 -0.51
C ALA A 24 32.06 -1.09 -0.08
N PHE A 25 31.37 -0.87 1.04
CA PHE A 25 31.18 0.44 1.68
C PHE A 25 32.55 1.07 2.00
N ALA A 26 32.89 2.14 1.27
CA ALA A 26 34.04 2.98 1.58
C ALA A 26 33.64 4.03 2.63
N VAL A 27 34.34 4.03 3.76
CA VAL A 27 34.21 5.05 4.81
C VAL A 27 34.85 6.35 4.33
N GLY A 28 34.03 7.25 3.78
CA GLY A 28 34.46 8.59 3.34
C GLY A 28 33.27 9.53 3.26
N GLY A 29 33.20 10.50 4.18
CA GLY A 29 32.04 11.39 4.34
C GLY A 29 31.82 12.31 3.14
N SER A 30 30.72 12.10 2.43
CA SER A 30 30.01 13.14 1.68
C SER A 30 28.68 13.37 2.39
N GLY A 31 28.49 14.58 2.92
CA GLY A 31 27.22 14.98 3.55
C GLY A 31 26.12 15.29 2.53
N PRO A 32 24.90 15.63 2.99
CA PRO A 32 23.70 15.85 2.16
C PRO A 32 23.84 16.90 1.05
N SER A 33 24.86 17.77 1.12
CA SER A 33 25.18 18.75 0.08
C SER A 33 25.64 18.14 -1.26
N ALA A 34 25.97 16.84 -1.27
CA ALA A 34 26.35 16.12 -2.49
C ALA A 34 25.19 16.02 -3.51
N CYS A 35 23.94 15.96 -3.05
CA CYS A 35 22.76 15.84 -3.92
C CYS A 35 22.09 17.19 -4.26
N THR A 36 22.58 18.31 -3.72
CA THR A 36 22.05 19.67 -4.00
C THR A 36 21.95 20.00 -5.50
N PRO A 37 22.92 19.66 -6.36
CA PRO A 37 22.80 19.88 -7.80
C PRO A 37 21.62 19.11 -8.42
N HIS A 38 21.33 17.89 -7.94
CA HIS A 38 20.22 17.08 -8.40
C HIS A 38 18.87 17.65 -7.94
N ARG A 39 18.80 18.17 -6.70
CA ARG A 39 17.61 18.89 -6.20
C ARG A 39 17.29 20.12 -7.04
N GLY A 40 18.32 20.92 -7.37
CA GLY A 40 18.17 22.05 -8.28
C GLY A 40 17.69 21.65 -9.68
N ALA A 41 18.13 20.50 -10.19
CA ALA A 41 17.70 19.97 -11.48
C ALA A 41 16.23 19.52 -11.46
N VAL A 42 15.78 18.84 -10.40
CA VAL A 42 14.37 18.46 -10.20
C VAL A 42 13.49 19.71 -10.14
N ALA A 43 13.84 20.70 -9.31
CA ALA A 43 13.07 21.93 -9.20
C ALA A 43 12.97 22.68 -10.54
N ALA A 44 14.06 22.75 -11.31
CA ALA A 44 14.04 23.37 -12.64
C ALA A 44 13.16 22.59 -13.65
N ALA A 45 13.21 21.26 -13.62
CA ALA A 45 12.39 20.41 -14.47
C ALA A 45 10.90 20.50 -14.11
N GLN A 46 10.56 20.50 -12.81
CA GLN A 46 9.18 20.65 -12.33
C GLN A 46 8.56 21.98 -12.78
N ASN A 47 9.29 23.09 -12.61
CA ASN A 47 8.85 24.41 -13.10
C ASN A 47 8.56 24.41 -14.62
N THR A 48 9.27 23.59 -15.39
CA THR A 48 9.05 23.45 -16.84
C THR A 48 7.78 22.65 -17.13
N VAL A 49 7.55 21.55 -16.40
CA VAL A 49 6.32 20.75 -16.47
C VAL A 49 5.11 21.61 -16.12
N ASP A 50 5.14 22.33 -14.99
CA ASP A 50 4.05 23.20 -14.54
C ASP A 50 3.69 24.26 -15.60
N HIS A 51 4.70 24.87 -16.22
CA HIS A 51 4.52 25.83 -17.30
C HIS A 51 3.82 25.20 -18.51
N ASP A 52 4.25 24.01 -18.94
CA ASP A 52 3.72 23.35 -20.13
C ASP A 52 2.34 22.72 -19.90
N GLN A 53 2.04 22.30 -18.66
CA GLN A 53 0.71 21.87 -18.22
C GLN A 53 -0.26 23.05 -18.20
N ALA A 54 0.15 24.21 -17.69
CA ALA A 54 -0.62 25.45 -17.79
C ALA A 54 -0.87 25.86 -19.26
N ALA A 55 0.13 25.70 -20.13
CA ALA A 55 0.01 25.97 -21.57
C ALA A 55 -0.97 25.01 -22.27
N LEU A 56 -0.96 23.72 -21.91
CA LEU A 56 -1.93 22.73 -22.38
C LEU A 56 -3.35 23.11 -21.92
N GLY A 57 -3.54 23.43 -20.65
CA GLY A 57 -4.81 23.89 -20.10
C GLY A 57 -5.36 25.13 -20.83
N ALA A 58 -4.49 26.10 -21.12
CA ALA A 58 -4.85 27.29 -21.89
C ALA A 58 -5.22 26.98 -23.35
N ALA A 59 -4.50 26.05 -24.00
CA ALA A 59 -4.82 25.60 -25.35
C ALA A 59 -6.17 24.86 -25.40
N SER A 60 -6.45 24.05 -24.37
CA SER A 60 -7.67 23.27 -24.23
C SER A 60 -8.89 24.14 -23.92
N LYS A 61 -8.77 25.22 -23.15
CA LYS A 61 -9.90 26.14 -22.84
C LYS A 61 -10.30 27.08 -23.99
N LYS A 62 -9.52 27.14 -25.08
CA LYS A 62 -9.74 28.09 -26.17
C LYS A 62 -11.00 27.77 -26.99
N LYS A 63 -11.99 28.67 -26.98
CA LYS A 63 -13.23 28.50 -27.78
C LYS A 63 -12.91 28.53 -29.29
N ALA A 64 -13.38 27.53 -30.03
CA ALA A 64 -13.17 27.42 -31.48
C ALA A 64 -14.50 27.18 -32.22
N LYS A 65 -14.98 28.21 -32.95
CA LYS A 65 -16.29 28.21 -33.60
C LYS A 65 -16.28 27.74 -35.07
N THR A 66 -15.13 27.75 -35.73
CA THR A 66 -14.99 27.35 -37.15
C THR A 66 -14.14 26.10 -37.29
N ALA A 67 -14.34 25.32 -38.36
CA ALA A 67 -13.55 24.11 -38.63
C ALA A 67 -12.03 24.38 -38.67
N LYS A 68 -11.62 25.50 -39.28
CA LYS A 68 -10.22 25.96 -39.31
C LYS A 68 -9.68 26.30 -37.92
N ALA A 69 -10.50 26.91 -37.06
CA ALA A 69 -10.12 27.21 -35.68
C ALA A 69 -10.03 25.94 -34.82
N LYS A 70 -10.93 24.96 -35.04
CA LYS A 70 -10.90 23.65 -34.37
C LYS A 70 -9.64 22.87 -34.74
N ALA A 71 -9.29 22.80 -36.03
CA ALA A 71 -8.06 22.17 -36.49
C ALA A 71 -6.79 22.86 -35.96
N LYS A 72 -6.79 24.20 -35.86
CA LYS A 72 -5.68 24.95 -35.26
C LYS A 72 -5.56 24.68 -33.76
N ARG A 73 -6.67 24.59 -33.04
CA ARG A 73 -6.71 24.21 -31.61
C ARG A 73 -6.19 22.79 -31.41
N GLN A 74 -6.66 21.81 -32.19
CA GLN A 74 -6.18 20.43 -32.12
C GLN A 74 -4.66 20.33 -32.33
N ARG A 75 -4.11 21.04 -33.32
CA ARG A 75 -2.65 21.11 -33.52
C ARG A 75 -1.90 21.77 -32.36
N ALA A 76 -2.50 22.77 -31.72
CA ALA A 76 -1.91 23.44 -30.57
C ALA A 76 -1.92 22.56 -29.32
N VAL A 77 -3.04 21.85 -29.09
CA VAL A 77 -3.18 20.84 -28.03
C VAL A 77 -2.17 19.72 -28.25
N ALA A 78 -2.16 19.08 -29.43
CA ALA A 78 -1.20 18.02 -29.73
C ALA A 78 0.27 18.45 -29.52
N ARG A 79 0.65 19.65 -29.96
CA ARG A 79 2.00 20.19 -29.73
C ARG A 79 2.30 20.47 -28.25
N ALA A 80 1.30 20.88 -27.46
CA ALA A 80 1.46 21.10 -26.03
C ALA A 80 1.60 19.75 -25.31
N THR A 81 0.76 18.77 -25.64
CA THR A 81 0.84 17.39 -25.15
C THR A 81 2.22 16.77 -25.43
N THR A 82 2.75 16.90 -26.64
CA THR A 82 4.10 16.35 -26.96
C THR A 82 5.23 17.06 -26.22
N ARG A 83 5.09 18.34 -25.86
CA ARG A 83 6.11 19.02 -25.05
C ARG A 83 6.00 18.60 -23.59
N LEU A 84 4.79 18.61 -23.04
CA LEU A 84 4.51 18.14 -21.69
C LEU A 84 5.07 16.74 -21.47
N ALA A 85 4.76 15.76 -22.33
CA ALA A 85 5.28 14.40 -22.23
C ALA A 85 6.83 14.32 -22.25
N ARG A 86 7.49 15.21 -23.01
CA ARG A 86 8.96 15.26 -23.04
C ARG A 86 9.54 15.84 -21.76
N ASP A 87 8.90 16.89 -21.24
CA ASP A 87 9.36 17.60 -20.06
C ASP A 87 9.06 16.78 -18.79
N GLU A 88 7.94 16.04 -18.75
CA GLU A 88 7.65 14.99 -17.75
C GLU A 88 8.71 13.88 -17.78
N ALA A 89 9.11 13.41 -18.97
CA ALA A 89 10.21 12.46 -19.08
C ALA A 89 11.57 13.06 -18.64
N ALA A 90 11.78 14.37 -18.77
CA ALA A 90 12.97 15.04 -18.27
C ALA A 90 12.95 15.20 -16.75
N LEU A 91 11.80 15.54 -16.18
CA LEU A 91 11.54 15.55 -14.75
C LEU A 91 11.77 14.17 -14.13
N ALA A 92 11.17 13.12 -14.70
CA ALA A 92 11.36 11.74 -14.25
C ALA A 92 12.84 11.33 -14.24
N ARG A 93 13.64 11.72 -15.25
CA ARG A 93 15.09 11.49 -15.25
C ARG A 93 15.83 12.28 -14.17
N ALA A 94 15.44 13.54 -13.94
CA ALA A 94 16.05 14.35 -12.89
C ALA A 94 15.73 13.79 -11.49
N GLN A 95 14.49 13.33 -11.29
CA GLN A 95 14.03 12.66 -10.08
C GLN A 95 14.77 11.34 -9.87
N ALA A 96 14.85 10.48 -10.88
CA ALA A 96 15.62 9.24 -10.82
C ALA A 96 17.09 9.48 -10.46
N ALA A 97 17.71 10.56 -10.98
CA ALA A 97 19.08 10.92 -10.65
C ALA A 97 19.23 11.44 -9.21
N LEU A 98 18.24 12.20 -8.70
CA LEU A 98 18.20 12.64 -7.31
C LEU A 98 18.04 11.44 -6.37
N ILE A 99 17.08 10.57 -6.67
CA ILE A 99 16.79 9.32 -5.94
C ILE A 99 18.04 8.45 -5.88
N ALA A 100 18.70 8.20 -7.02
CA ALA A 100 19.93 7.42 -7.07
C ALA A 100 21.07 8.08 -6.27
N CYS A 101 21.17 9.42 -6.29
CA CYS A 101 22.14 10.15 -5.48
C CYS A 101 21.88 9.96 -3.99
N GLN A 102 20.62 10.12 -3.55
CA GLN A 102 20.19 9.95 -2.15
C GLN A 102 20.44 8.51 -1.67
N GLY A 103 20.06 7.49 -2.47
CA GLY A 103 20.29 6.09 -2.13
C GLY A 103 21.77 5.66 -2.11
N SER A 104 22.65 6.43 -2.77
CA SER A 104 24.10 6.19 -2.74
C SER A 104 24.84 6.92 -1.60
N GLN A 105 24.16 7.76 -0.82
CA GLN A 105 24.80 8.45 0.29
C GLN A 105 25.16 7.46 1.41
N PRO A 106 26.39 7.51 1.95
CA PRO A 106 26.76 6.67 3.08
C PRO A 106 25.85 7.00 4.26
N VAL A 107 25.19 5.99 4.81
CA VAL A 107 24.45 6.14 6.06
C VAL A 107 25.45 6.57 7.14
N PRO A 108 25.28 7.73 7.79
CA PRO A 108 26.14 8.10 8.89
C PRO A 108 25.96 7.07 10.01
N THR A 109 27.04 6.36 10.35
CA THR A 109 27.05 5.48 11.52
C THR A 109 26.88 6.34 12.77
N VAL A 110 25.71 6.29 13.42
CA VAL A 110 25.56 6.87 14.75
C VAL A 110 26.04 5.86 15.77
N THR A 111 27.18 6.14 16.38
CA THR A 111 27.58 5.43 17.59
C THR A 111 26.72 5.94 18.75
N ALA A 112 25.57 5.32 18.99
CA ALA A 112 24.83 5.53 20.23
C ALA A 112 25.71 5.07 21.40
N THR A 113 26.11 6.01 22.26
CA THR A 113 26.91 5.71 23.45
C THR A 113 25.98 5.56 24.64
N THR A 114 25.56 4.33 24.95
CA THR A 114 24.87 4.04 26.21
C THR A 114 25.91 3.92 27.32
N THR A 115 25.84 4.81 28.32
CA THR A 115 26.73 4.76 29.48
C THR A 115 26.07 3.95 30.59
N ALA A 116 26.39 2.66 30.69
CA ALA A 116 26.00 1.85 31.84
C ALA A 116 27.04 1.99 32.96
N THR A 117 26.61 2.50 34.13
CA THR A 117 27.49 2.61 35.31
C THR A 117 27.33 1.35 36.17
N ALA A 118 28.29 0.43 36.10
CA ALA A 118 28.32 -0.72 37.01
C ALA A 118 29.15 -0.37 38.25
N THR A 119 28.51 -0.38 39.43
CA THR A 119 29.20 -0.21 40.72
C THR A 119 29.50 -1.59 41.29
N ALA A 120 30.77 -2.02 41.27
CA ALA A 120 31.22 -3.22 41.97
C ALA A 120 31.78 -2.83 43.35
N THR A 121 31.14 -3.30 44.42
CA THR A 121 31.64 -3.12 45.79
C THR A 121 32.56 -4.27 46.15
N THR A 122 33.87 -4.03 46.20
CA THR A 122 34.83 -4.94 46.85
C THR A 122 35.26 -4.36 48.21
N THR A 123 35.58 -5.24 49.16
CA THR A 123 35.83 -4.95 50.59
C THR A 123 37.10 -4.11 50.90
N ALA A 124 37.59 -3.31 49.96
CA ALA A 124 38.65 -2.33 50.20
C ALA A 124 38.39 -1.07 49.37
N THR A 125 38.51 0.08 50.01
CA THR A 125 38.11 1.41 49.57
C THR A 125 38.88 1.90 48.33
N THR A 126 38.48 1.45 47.14
CA THR A 126 38.82 2.07 45.85
C THR A 126 37.69 1.81 44.86
N THR A 127 36.95 2.86 44.50
CA THR A 127 35.96 2.83 43.41
C THR A 127 36.71 2.98 42.09
N ALA A 128 36.70 1.96 41.25
CA ALA A 128 37.19 2.04 39.87
C ALA A 128 35.98 2.08 38.92
N THR A 129 35.83 3.19 38.20
CA THR A 129 34.83 3.33 37.15
C THR A 129 35.46 2.83 35.85
N ALA A 130 34.95 1.74 35.29
CA ALA A 130 35.32 1.28 33.96
C ALA A 130 34.18 1.61 32.99
N THR A 131 34.47 2.42 31.98
CA THR A 131 33.55 2.68 30.87
C THR A 131 33.70 1.55 29.86
N VAL A 132 32.65 0.76 29.66
CA VAL A 132 32.59 -0.24 28.59
C VAL A 132 31.68 0.30 27.50
N THR A 133 32.23 0.58 26.32
CA THR A 133 31.46 0.91 25.12
C THR A 133 31.06 -0.39 24.44
N ALA A 134 29.77 -0.71 24.43
CA ALA A 134 29.24 -1.85 23.69
C ALA A 134 28.30 -1.35 22.59
N THR A 135 28.67 -1.57 21.34
CA THR A 135 27.77 -1.41 20.19
C THR A 135 26.98 -2.70 20.06
N ALA A 136 25.75 -2.73 20.57
CA ALA A 136 24.84 -3.84 20.33
C ALA A 136 24.03 -3.52 19.07
N THR A 137 24.58 -3.87 17.90
CA THR A 137 23.72 -4.11 16.74
C THR A 137 23.04 -5.43 17.04
N ALA A 138 21.77 -5.40 17.45
CA ALA A 138 21.01 -6.63 17.60
C ALA A 138 21.09 -7.35 16.26
N VAL A 139 21.71 -8.53 16.25
CA VAL A 139 21.66 -9.38 15.06
C VAL A 139 20.20 -9.77 14.93
N PRO A 140 19.56 -9.51 13.78
CA PRO A 140 18.17 -9.87 13.56
C PRO A 140 17.99 -11.38 13.81
N THR A 141 17.09 -11.75 14.73
CA THR A 141 16.81 -13.15 15.07
C THR A 141 15.36 -13.45 14.74
N VAL A 142 15.15 -14.57 14.03
CA VAL A 142 13.83 -15.13 13.76
C VAL A 142 12.96 -15.13 15.04
N PRO A 143 11.69 -14.70 14.97
CA PRO A 143 10.77 -14.67 16.09
C PRO A 143 10.79 -15.97 16.89
N ALA A 144 10.54 -15.88 18.20
CA ALA A 144 10.66 -17.01 19.12
C ALA A 144 9.79 -18.22 18.74
N TYR A 145 8.78 -18.06 17.88
CA TYR A 145 7.90 -19.11 17.36
C TYR A 145 8.13 -19.52 15.90
N GLY A 146 9.07 -18.89 15.19
CA GLY A 146 9.42 -19.27 13.83
C GLY A 146 9.82 -20.73 13.71
N GLY A 147 9.14 -21.48 12.82
CA GLY A 147 9.38 -22.91 12.63
C GLY A 147 8.92 -23.83 13.78
N LYS A 148 8.09 -23.35 14.72
CA LYS A 148 7.50 -24.22 15.76
C LYS A 148 6.37 -25.11 15.23
N ALA A 149 6.12 -26.20 15.97
CA ALA A 149 5.06 -27.16 15.69
C ALA A 149 3.67 -26.49 15.67
N PRO A 150 2.70 -27.06 14.93
CA PRO A 150 1.37 -26.48 14.84
C PRO A 150 0.73 -26.23 16.21
N ALA A 151 0.18 -25.04 16.40
CA ALA A 151 -0.61 -24.68 17.59
C ALA A 151 -2.06 -24.50 17.16
N ASP A 152 -2.96 -25.35 17.64
CA ASP A 152 -4.40 -25.30 17.36
C ASP A 152 -4.74 -25.13 15.86
N GLY A 153 -4.04 -25.89 14.99
CA GLY A 153 -4.25 -25.87 13.54
C GLY A 153 -3.52 -24.76 12.79
N THR A 154 -2.70 -23.96 13.45
CA THR A 154 -1.90 -22.88 12.83
C THR A 154 -0.44 -23.26 12.66
N THR A 155 0.30 -22.66 11.74
CA THR A 155 1.76 -22.82 11.57
C THR A 155 2.38 -21.53 11.04
N LEU A 156 3.50 -21.12 11.63
CA LEU A 156 4.21 -19.88 11.27
C LEU A 156 5.44 -20.13 10.41
N PHE A 157 5.58 -19.29 9.38
CA PHE A 157 6.66 -19.32 8.40
C PHE A 157 7.29 -17.93 8.30
N PRO A 158 8.34 -17.63 9.09
CA PRO A 158 9.09 -16.39 8.96
C PRO A 158 9.74 -16.27 7.59
N MET A 159 9.76 -15.07 7.03
CA MET A 159 10.35 -14.81 5.72
C MET A 159 11.88 -14.78 5.82
N THR A 160 12.56 -15.65 5.07
CA THR A 160 14.01 -15.85 5.12
C THR A 160 14.61 -16.09 3.74
N ASN A 161 15.94 -16.08 3.63
CA ASN A 161 16.63 -16.68 2.50
C ASN A 161 16.54 -18.23 2.58
N PRO A 162 16.78 -18.96 1.47
CA PRO A 162 16.72 -20.43 1.46
C PRO A 162 17.72 -21.16 2.38
N ASP A 163 18.73 -20.46 2.90
CA ASP A 163 19.64 -21.01 3.91
C ASP A 163 19.19 -20.73 5.36
N GLY A 164 17.96 -20.20 5.54
CA GLY A 164 17.37 -19.82 6.81
C GLY A 164 17.90 -18.51 7.39
N THR A 165 18.77 -17.78 6.67
CA THR A 165 19.27 -16.46 7.11
C THR A 165 18.26 -15.35 6.80
N THR A 166 18.40 -14.22 7.47
CA THR A 166 17.54 -13.04 7.24
C THR A 166 17.77 -12.46 5.84
N ILE A 167 16.71 -12.03 5.18
CA ILE A 167 16.78 -11.35 3.88
C ILE A 167 17.63 -10.07 4.00
N THR A 168 18.39 -9.76 2.94
CA THR A 168 19.33 -8.61 2.93
C THR A 168 18.61 -7.32 3.28
N SER A 169 19.17 -6.53 4.22
CA SER A 169 18.54 -5.30 4.70
C SER A 169 18.39 -4.24 3.59
N ASN A 170 17.32 -3.46 3.68
CA ASN A 170 17.01 -2.37 2.75
C ASN A 170 17.75 -1.06 3.08
N GLY A 171 18.59 -1.09 4.11
CA GLY A 171 19.38 0.04 4.56
C GLY A 171 19.39 0.14 6.06
N LEU A 172 19.60 1.36 6.54
CA LEU A 172 19.60 1.71 7.95
C LEU A 172 18.76 2.97 8.15
N TRP A 173 17.91 2.94 9.16
CA TRP A 173 17.20 4.10 9.69
C TRP A 173 17.90 4.54 10.99
N ASP A 174 18.69 5.61 10.94
CA ASP A 174 19.45 6.12 12.10
C ASP A 174 20.25 5.05 12.89
N GLY A 175 20.83 4.08 12.18
CA GLY A 175 21.59 2.97 12.75
C GLY A 175 20.78 1.71 13.07
N THR A 176 19.45 1.79 12.99
CA THR A 176 18.52 0.66 13.06
C THR A 176 18.41 -0.03 11.70
N THR A 177 18.43 -1.36 11.68
CA THR A 177 18.32 -2.15 10.45
C THR A 177 16.90 -2.06 9.90
N ILE A 178 16.78 -1.63 8.64
CA ILE A 178 15.54 -1.74 7.87
C ILE A 178 15.51 -3.14 7.27
N VAL A 179 14.59 -4.00 7.68
CA VAL A 179 14.62 -5.43 7.31
C VAL A 179 14.27 -5.62 5.84
N GLY A 180 14.79 -6.70 5.26
CA GLY A 180 14.61 -7.03 3.84
C GLY A 180 13.30 -7.71 3.48
N SER A 181 12.48 -8.01 4.48
CA SER A 181 11.42 -9.02 4.44
C SER A 181 9.99 -8.45 4.48
N GLY A 182 9.82 -7.14 4.24
CA GLY A 182 8.51 -6.49 4.22
C GLY A 182 7.67 -6.83 2.98
N TYR A 183 7.45 -8.12 2.67
CA TYR A 183 6.67 -8.62 1.54
C TYR A 183 5.24 -9.05 1.93
N GLY A 184 4.75 -8.63 3.10
CA GLY A 184 3.45 -9.05 3.63
C GLY A 184 2.31 -8.06 3.43
N SER A 185 2.56 -6.95 2.72
CA SER A 185 1.54 -5.98 2.32
C SER A 185 0.48 -6.62 1.40
N GLY A 186 0.83 -7.71 0.70
CA GLY A 186 -0.13 -8.57 0.01
C GLY A 186 0.42 -9.97 -0.23
N LEU A 187 -0.47 -10.97 -0.39
CA LEU A 187 -0.08 -12.38 -0.54
C LEU A 187 -1.00 -13.14 -1.51
N THR A 188 -0.43 -13.90 -2.44
CA THR A 188 -1.21 -14.73 -3.38
C THR A 188 -0.55 -16.09 -3.66
N PRO A 189 -1.31 -17.19 -3.82
CA PRO A 189 -0.74 -18.49 -4.18
C PRO A 189 -0.12 -18.48 -5.58
N ASP A 190 1.05 -19.09 -5.72
CA ASP A 190 1.62 -19.42 -7.04
C ASP A 190 0.99 -20.72 -7.56
N THR A 191 -0.03 -20.58 -8.39
CA THR A 191 -0.72 -21.72 -8.99
C THR A 191 0.13 -22.50 -10.01
N ALA A 192 1.23 -21.94 -10.52
CA ALA A 192 2.09 -22.60 -11.49
C ALA A 192 3.01 -23.64 -10.84
N ASP A 193 3.64 -23.29 -9.72
CA ASP A 193 4.52 -24.21 -8.96
C ASP A 193 3.74 -25.03 -7.92
N GLY A 194 2.55 -24.56 -7.51
CA GLY A 194 1.58 -25.32 -6.73
C GLY A 194 1.66 -25.07 -5.22
N ALA A 195 1.11 -26.02 -4.44
CA ALA A 195 0.93 -25.85 -3.00
C ALA A 195 2.24 -25.50 -2.28
N GLY A 196 2.16 -24.54 -1.35
CA GLY A 196 3.32 -24.05 -0.60
C GLY A 196 4.11 -22.95 -1.30
N TRP A 197 3.81 -22.61 -2.56
CA TRP A 197 4.43 -21.48 -3.24
C TRP A 197 3.52 -20.25 -3.25
N PHE A 198 4.10 -19.09 -2.97
CA PHE A 198 3.40 -17.82 -2.87
C PHE A 198 4.19 -16.69 -3.50
N TYR A 199 3.48 -15.67 -3.95
CA TYR A 199 4.04 -14.34 -4.19
C TYR A 199 3.57 -13.41 -3.08
N GLY A 200 4.50 -12.71 -2.44
CA GLY A 200 4.24 -11.58 -1.56
C GLY A 200 4.72 -10.28 -2.20
N ILE A 201 4.21 -9.14 -1.77
CA ILE A 201 4.59 -7.82 -2.30
C ILE A 201 4.96 -6.86 -1.17
N THR A 202 5.93 -6.00 -1.45
CA THR A 202 6.29 -4.91 -0.53
C THR A 202 5.39 -3.70 -0.73
N ASP A 203 5.13 -2.98 0.35
CA ASP A 203 4.54 -1.65 0.31
C ASP A 203 5.46 -0.60 -0.40
N ARG A 204 5.07 0.68 -0.47
CA ARG A 204 5.87 1.79 -1.03
C ARG A 204 7.30 1.85 -0.52
N GLY A 205 7.54 1.34 0.68
CA GLY A 205 8.85 1.25 1.28
C GLY A 205 8.83 1.65 2.75
N PRO A 206 10.01 1.64 3.38
CA PRO A 206 10.14 2.02 4.78
C PRO A 206 9.63 3.45 4.97
N ASN A 207 8.69 3.63 5.87
CA ASN A 207 8.12 4.93 6.22
C ASN A 207 7.95 5.04 7.75
N VAL A 208 8.14 6.23 8.29
CA VAL A 208 8.04 6.51 9.74
C VAL A 208 7.53 7.93 10.00
N GLY A 209 6.99 8.15 11.19
CA GLY A 209 6.69 9.44 11.77
C GLY A 209 7.96 10.14 12.25
N GLY A 210 8.07 11.43 11.90
CA GLY A 210 9.13 12.34 12.31
C GLY A 210 8.70 13.32 13.39
N PRO A 211 9.61 14.23 13.80
CA PRO A 211 9.28 15.30 14.73
C PRO A 211 8.06 16.09 14.23
N ASP A 212 7.22 16.54 15.16
CA ASP A 212 6.02 17.33 14.88
C ASP A 212 4.97 16.65 13.97
N GLY A 213 5.05 15.32 13.79
CA GLY A 213 4.07 14.52 13.05
C GLY A 213 4.27 14.51 11.52
N VAL A 214 5.43 14.95 11.02
CA VAL A 214 5.79 14.87 9.60
C VAL A 214 6.00 13.41 9.20
N LYS A 215 5.60 13.01 7.99
CA LYS A 215 5.92 11.68 7.46
C LYS A 215 7.31 11.67 6.84
N MET A 216 8.05 10.58 7.03
CA MET A 216 9.39 10.44 6.48
C MET A 216 9.56 9.09 5.80
N ASP A 217 10.27 9.11 4.67
CA ASP A 217 10.70 7.90 3.95
C ASP A 217 12.23 7.81 4.06
N PRO A 218 12.76 6.96 4.95
CA PRO A 218 14.21 6.78 5.11
C PRO A 218 14.93 6.38 3.82
N VAL A 219 14.21 5.69 2.92
CA VAL A 219 14.74 5.17 1.65
C VAL A 219 13.86 5.61 0.48
N GLN A 220 13.91 6.90 0.12
CA GLN A 220 13.15 7.46 -1.03
C GLN A 220 13.43 6.79 -2.40
N GLY A 221 14.51 6.02 -2.50
CA GLY A 221 14.83 5.22 -3.68
C GLY A 221 14.49 3.74 -3.59
N PHE A 222 13.71 3.37 -2.58
CA PHE A 222 13.19 2.02 -2.46
C PHE A 222 12.37 1.69 -3.71
N GLN A 223 12.65 0.53 -4.30
CA GLN A 223 11.91 0.00 -5.42
C GLN A 223 10.99 -1.10 -4.88
N PRO A 224 9.66 -0.87 -4.83
CA PRO A 224 8.73 -1.93 -4.48
C PRO A 224 8.93 -3.16 -5.36
N ALA A 225 8.71 -4.34 -4.79
CA ALA A 225 9.01 -5.61 -5.44
C ALA A 225 8.07 -6.73 -4.99
N ILE A 226 7.90 -7.70 -5.89
CA ILE A 226 7.23 -8.97 -5.61
C ILE A 226 8.30 -10.01 -5.23
N GLY A 227 8.14 -10.66 -4.09
CA GLY A 227 8.95 -11.78 -3.63
C GLY A 227 8.23 -13.10 -3.88
N LYS A 228 8.91 -14.08 -4.47
CA LYS A 228 8.42 -15.46 -4.59
C LYS A 228 8.95 -16.29 -3.45
N PHE A 229 8.07 -16.95 -2.71
CA PHE A 229 8.39 -17.71 -1.51
C PHE A 229 7.97 -19.17 -1.63
N HIS A 230 8.76 -20.06 -1.05
CA HIS A 230 8.39 -21.46 -0.81
C HIS A 230 8.27 -21.70 0.70
N LEU A 231 7.11 -22.20 1.14
CA LEU A 231 6.90 -22.60 2.52
C LEU A 231 7.56 -23.95 2.77
N GLU A 232 8.83 -23.94 3.19
CA GLU A 232 9.65 -25.12 3.40
C GLU A 232 10.47 -24.98 4.69
N ASN A 233 10.80 -26.11 5.33
CA ASN A 233 11.65 -26.13 6.54
C ASN A 233 11.17 -25.26 7.72
N GLY A 234 9.88 -24.90 7.76
CA GLY A 234 9.33 -23.99 8.77
C GLY A 234 9.59 -22.51 8.49
N HIS A 235 9.93 -22.17 7.24
CA HIS A 235 10.21 -20.83 6.76
C HIS A 235 9.43 -20.52 5.48
N ALA A 236 9.23 -19.23 5.20
CA ALA A 236 8.90 -18.74 3.87
C ALA A 236 10.21 -18.37 3.18
N GLU A 237 10.79 -19.30 2.43
CA GLU A 237 12.10 -19.14 1.81
C GLU A 237 12.00 -18.34 0.50
N LEU A 238 12.64 -17.17 0.44
CA LEU A 238 12.67 -16.28 -0.72
C LEU A 238 13.46 -16.91 -1.87
N ALA A 239 12.75 -17.30 -2.93
CA ALA A 239 13.32 -17.92 -4.12
C ALA A 239 13.64 -16.90 -5.23
N GLN A 240 12.87 -15.81 -5.34
CA GLN A 240 13.03 -14.81 -6.40
C GLN A 240 12.51 -13.44 -5.96
N VAL A 241 13.14 -12.37 -6.45
CA VAL A 241 12.65 -10.99 -6.33
C VAL A 241 12.36 -10.43 -7.73
N ILE A 242 11.22 -9.77 -7.89
CA ILE A 242 10.75 -9.15 -9.13
C ILE A 242 10.48 -7.68 -8.82
N GLY A 243 11.43 -6.81 -9.16
CA GLY A 243 11.29 -5.36 -8.92
C GLY A 243 10.28 -4.71 -9.87
N LEU A 244 9.44 -3.83 -9.34
CA LEU A 244 8.41 -3.15 -10.13
C LEU A 244 9.00 -2.04 -11.00
N THR A 245 8.55 -1.96 -12.26
CA THR A 245 8.97 -0.94 -13.21
C THR A 245 7.78 -0.38 -13.98
N GLY A 246 7.77 0.93 -14.23
CA GLY A 246 6.70 1.59 -14.98
C GLY A 246 6.73 1.27 -16.48
N PHE A 247 5.79 1.85 -17.23
CA PHE A 247 5.66 1.64 -18.69
C PHE A 247 6.98 1.75 -19.47
N SER A 248 7.84 2.71 -19.08
CA SER A 248 9.13 3.00 -19.70
C SER A 248 10.24 1.98 -19.36
N GLY A 249 10.00 1.07 -18.42
CA GLY A 249 11.00 0.19 -17.81
C GLY A 249 11.85 0.86 -16.73
N ALA A 250 11.55 2.11 -16.36
CA ALA A 250 12.17 2.75 -15.21
C ALA A 250 11.64 2.11 -13.90
N PRO A 251 12.49 1.94 -12.87
CA PRO A 251 12.04 1.49 -11.54
C PRO A 251 10.89 2.35 -11.00
N MET A 252 9.88 1.67 -10.47
CA MET A 252 8.91 2.30 -9.58
C MET A 252 9.56 2.63 -8.24
N ASN A 253 8.92 3.49 -7.46
CA ASN A 253 9.37 3.89 -6.13
C ASN A 253 8.18 4.28 -5.25
N GLY A 254 8.40 4.35 -3.95
CA GLY A 254 7.39 4.69 -2.96
C GLY A 254 6.93 6.13 -2.86
N LEU A 255 7.32 7.00 -3.81
CA LEU A 255 7.05 8.43 -3.71
C LEU A 255 5.67 8.76 -4.26
N VAL A 256 4.97 9.70 -3.62
CA VAL A 256 3.60 10.12 -3.99
C VAL A 256 3.49 10.54 -5.47
N PRO A 257 2.56 9.97 -6.25
CA PRO A 257 2.24 10.39 -7.61
C PRO A 257 1.72 11.82 -7.73
N PRO A 258 1.99 12.55 -8.84
CA PRO A 258 1.53 13.94 -9.01
C PRO A 258 0.00 14.13 -9.06
N ASP A 259 -0.73 13.18 -9.60
CA ASP A 259 -2.19 13.18 -9.62
C ASP A 259 -2.77 13.00 -8.22
N ASP A 260 -2.17 12.14 -7.41
CA ASP A 260 -2.51 12.00 -6.00
C ASP A 260 -2.28 13.29 -5.21
N ALA A 261 -1.06 13.85 -5.30
CA ALA A 261 -0.73 15.13 -4.66
C ALA A 261 -1.70 16.26 -5.05
N THR A 262 -2.09 16.31 -6.33
CA THR A 262 -3.08 17.27 -6.81
C THR A 262 -4.46 17.04 -6.20
N ALA A 263 -4.88 15.78 -6.08
CA ALA A 263 -6.18 15.41 -5.54
C ALA A 263 -6.32 15.66 -4.03
N HIS A 264 -5.22 15.57 -3.30
CA HIS A 264 -5.16 15.79 -1.86
C HIS A 264 -4.72 17.22 -1.50
N GLY A 265 -4.23 17.99 -2.49
CA GLY A 265 -3.78 19.36 -2.28
C GLY A 265 -2.57 19.45 -1.36
N THR A 266 -1.86 18.34 -1.20
CA THR A 266 -0.67 18.22 -0.38
C THR A 266 0.54 18.69 -1.17
N GLY A 267 1.47 19.35 -0.48
CA GLY A 267 2.84 19.41 -1.00
C GLY A 267 3.46 18.02 -0.89
N SER A 268 4.77 17.89 -1.07
CA SER A 268 5.41 16.70 -0.50
C SER A 268 5.46 16.86 1.01
N ASP A 269 4.44 16.35 1.69
CA ASP A 269 4.35 16.28 3.15
C ASP A 269 5.19 15.11 3.71
N ILE A 270 5.86 14.38 2.82
CA ILE A 270 6.87 13.36 3.10
C ILE A 270 8.28 13.97 2.97
N GLU A 271 9.14 13.72 3.95
CA GLU A 271 10.56 14.12 3.95
C GLU A 271 11.51 12.92 3.83
N ASP A 272 12.75 13.14 3.39
CA ASP A 272 13.83 12.15 3.54
C ASP A 272 14.34 12.14 4.99
N GLN A 273 15.18 11.15 5.31
CA GLN A 273 15.89 11.09 6.60
C GLN A 273 16.79 12.29 6.92
N TYR A 274 16.89 13.28 6.04
CA TYR A 274 17.64 14.52 6.21
C TYR A 274 16.73 15.77 6.30
N GLY A 275 15.42 15.58 6.41
CA GLY A 275 14.43 16.66 6.55
C GLY A 275 14.16 17.40 5.24
N ALA A 276 14.40 16.76 4.10
CA ALA A 276 14.11 17.34 2.80
C ALA A 276 12.86 16.73 2.18
N ALA A 277 11.92 17.59 1.79
CA ALA A 277 10.74 17.20 1.05
C ALA A 277 11.09 16.27 -0.13
N ALA A 278 10.41 15.13 -0.18
CA ALA A 278 10.49 14.21 -1.29
C ALA A 278 9.98 14.87 -2.59
N PRO A 279 10.49 14.48 -3.76
CA PRO A 279 9.84 14.83 -5.01
C PRO A 279 8.62 13.91 -5.25
N HIS A 280 7.55 14.42 -5.84
CA HIS A 280 6.51 13.55 -6.41
C HIS A 280 7.06 12.72 -7.56
N SER A 281 6.55 11.53 -7.81
CA SER A 281 7.10 10.62 -8.83
C SER A 281 6.02 10.07 -9.75
N ALA A 282 6.20 10.23 -11.07
CA ALA A 282 5.29 9.61 -12.04
C ALA A 282 5.35 8.07 -12.06
N ASN A 283 6.40 7.48 -11.46
CA ASN A 283 6.49 6.04 -11.21
C ASN A 283 6.27 5.71 -9.73
N GLY A 284 5.61 6.62 -9.00
CA GLY A 284 5.17 6.42 -7.63
C GLY A 284 4.15 5.30 -7.52
N ILE A 285 4.29 4.44 -6.52
CA ILE A 285 3.32 3.41 -6.17
C ILE A 285 3.42 3.08 -4.67
N ASP A 286 2.26 2.85 -4.08
CA ASP A 286 2.00 2.40 -2.72
C ASP A 286 1.32 1.04 -2.79
N SER A 287 2.12 0.02 -3.11
CA SER A 287 1.59 -1.26 -3.57
C SER A 287 1.17 -2.14 -2.42
N GLU A 288 -0.13 -2.37 -2.30
CA GLU A 288 -0.72 -3.14 -1.19
C GLU A 288 -0.89 -4.62 -1.57
N SER A 289 -1.83 -4.96 -2.46
CA SER A 289 -2.08 -6.35 -2.83
C SER A 289 -1.37 -6.80 -4.10
N VAL A 290 -1.18 -8.12 -4.25
CA VAL A 290 -0.69 -8.76 -5.47
C VAL A 290 -1.54 -9.97 -5.84
N VAL A 291 -1.84 -10.14 -7.13
CA VAL A 291 -2.56 -11.30 -7.67
C VAL A 291 -1.87 -11.81 -8.92
N VAL A 292 -1.74 -13.13 -9.07
CA VAL A 292 -1.22 -13.75 -10.29
C VAL A 292 -2.23 -13.63 -11.43
N ASP A 293 -1.80 -13.14 -12.60
CA ASP A 293 -2.60 -13.25 -13.83
C ASP A 293 -2.39 -14.65 -14.45
N PRO A 294 -3.46 -15.46 -14.66
CA PRO A 294 -3.38 -16.73 -15.39
C PRO A 294 -2.87 -16.60 -16.83
N ALA A 295 -3.00 -15.42 -17.45
CA ALA A 295 -2.43 -15.09 -18.75
C ALA A 295 -0.92 -14.77 -18.68
N GLY A 296 -0.38 -14.61 -17.47
CA GLY A 296 1.02 -14.37 -17.16
C GLY A 296 1.29 -12.95 -16.69
N GLY A 297 1.98 -12.81 -15.55
CA GLY A 297 2.24 -11.53 -14.90
C GLY A 297 1.44 -11.39 -13.62
N PHE A 298 1.19 -10.15 -13.22
CA PHE A 298 0.61 -9.80 -11.93
C PHE A 298 -0.32 -8.60 -12.05
N TYR A 299 -1.35 -8.58 -11.21
CA TYR A 299 -2.09 -7.37 -10.87
C TYR A 299 -1.71 -6.90 -9.48
N VAL A 300 -1.59 -5.60 -9.29
CA VAL A 300 -1.22 -4.97 -8.02
C VAL A 300 -2.17 -3.82 -7.73
N SER A 301 -2.71 -3.73 -6.52
CA SER A 301 -3.45 -2.55 -6.07
C SER A 301 -2.50 -1.46 -5.58
N ASP A 302 -3.02 -0.25 -5.45
CA ASP A 302 -2.23 0.90 -5.02
C ASP A 302 -3.03 1.78 -4.06
N GLU A 303 -2.38 2.23 -2.99
CA GLU A 303 -3.00 3.08 -1.95
C GLU A 303 -3.09 4.55 -2.40
N TYR A 304 -2.15 5.04 -3.21
CA TYR A 304 -2.16 6.43 -3.70
C TYR A 304 -3.27 6.70 -4.73
N GLY A 305 -3.36 5.85 -5.73
CA GLY A 305 -4.00 6.12 -6.99
C GLY A 305 -5.52 6.09 -7.02
N PRO A 306 -6.20 5.45 -6.06
CA PRO A 306 -6.11 4.01 -5.89
C PRO A 306 -6.11 3.25 -7.24
N TYR A 307 -4.95 2.80 -7.71
CA TYR A 307 -4.81 2.11 -9.00
C TYR A 307 -5.01 0.60 -8.91
N ILE A 308 -5.28 -0.01 -10.08
CA ILE A 308 -4.96 -1.43 -10.31
C ILE A 308 -3.94 -1.46 -11.45
N VAL A 309 -2.71 -1.90 -11.18
CA VAL A 309 -1.59 -1.94 -12.13
C VAL A 309 -1.40 -3.38 -12.61
N HIS A 310 -1.36 -3.58 -13.92
CA HIS A 310 -0.94 -4.86 -14.50
C HIS A 310 0.54 -4.82 -14.89
N LEU A 311 1.27 -5.84 -14.45
CA LEU A 311 2.69 -6.05 -14.65
C LEU A 311 2.90 -7.34 -15.43
N ASP A 312 3.82 -7.34 -16.39
CA ASP A 312 4.29 -8.61 -16.97
C ASP A 312 5.10 -9.43 -15.95
N ALA A 313 5.47 -10.67 -16.31
CA ALA A 313 6.23 -11.58 -15.45
C ALA A 313 7.62 -11.06 -15.03
N THR A 314 8.11 -9.97 -15.62
CA THR A 314 9.37 -9.30 -15.23
C THR A 314 9.16 -8.13 -14.28
N GLY A 315 7.91 -7.83 -13.90
CA GLY A 315 7.55 -6.69 -13.06
C GLY A 315 7.39 -5.40 -13.85
N LYS A 316 7.25 -5.45 -15.18
CA LYS A 316 7.08 -4.26 -16.00
C LYS A 316 5.62 -3.96 -16.26
N GLU A 317 5.20 -2.75 -15.92
CA GLU A 317 3.87 -2.26 -16.19
C GLU A 317 3.53 -2.29 -17.69
N THR A 318 2.35 -2.84 -17.96
CA THR A 318 1.78 -2.93 -19.31
C THR A 318 0.51 -2.12 -19.48
N TYR A 319 -0.29 -1.97 -18.43
CA TYR A 319 -1.48 -1.10 -18.36
C TYR A 319 -1.90 -0.90 -16.90
N ARG A 320 -2.75 0.10 -16.64
CA ARG A 320 -3.37 0.32 -15.32
C ARG A 320 -4.84 0.74 -15.43
N TYR A 321 -5.56 0.59 -14.34
CA TYR A 321 -6.88 1.18 -14.11
C TYR A 321 -6.73 2.37 -13.15
N SER A 322 -7.38 3.50 -13.45
CA SER A 322 -7.20 4.76 -12.70
C SER A 322 -8.50 5.55 -12.59
N PRO A 323 -8.82 6.12 -11.41
CA PRO A 323 -9.99 6.99 -11.24
C PRO A 323 -9.73 8.42 -11.75
N TYR A 324 -8.49 8.78 -12.11
CA TYR A 324 -8.12 10.11 -12.62
C TYR A 324 -8.36 10.29 -14.12
N VAL A 325 -8.81 9.26 -14.84
CA VAL A 325 -9.14 9.34 -16.27
C VAL A 325 -10.63 9.06 -16.53
N ALA A 326 -11.24 9.80 -17.46
CA ALA A 326 -12.63 9.56 -17.87
C ALA A 326 -12.76 8.52 -18.98
N ALA A 327 -11.66 8.28 -19.69
CA ALA A 327 -11.50 7.34 -20.80
C ALA A 327 -10.00 7.16 -21.02
N ASP A 328 -9.62 6.09 -21.71
CA ASP A 328 -8.22 5.84 -22.05
C ASP A 328 -7.62 7.05 -22.79
N PRO A 329 -6.61 7.73 -22.20
CA PRO A 329 -5.96 8.88 -22.83
C PRO A 329 -5.06 8.45 -23.99
N PHE A 330 -4.76 7.16 -24.11
CA PHE A 330 -3.92 6.58 -25.14
C PHE A 330 -4.76 5.90 -26.23
N ASP A 331 -4.24 5.86 -27.45
CA ASP A 331 -4.94 5.26 -28.60
C ASP A 331 -4.53 3.81 -28.87
N GLY A 332 -3.74 3.20 -27.98
CA GLY A 332 -3.25 1.83 -28.09
C GLY A 332 -2.37 1.58 -29.31
N THR A 333 -1.90 2.63 -29.99
CA THR A 333 -1.05 2.49 -31.17
C THR A 333 0.37 2.15 -30.78
N ALA A 334 1.19 1.69 -31.74
CA ALA A 334 2.62 1.48 -31.50
C ALA A 334 3.37 2.75 -31.02
N ALA A 335 2.77 3.94 -31.16
CA ALA A 335 3.31 5.21 -30.64
C ALA A 335 2.85 5.53 -29.21
N HIS A 336 1.75 4.92 -28.75
CA HIS A 336 1.17 5.01 -27.40
C HIS A 336 0.71 3.60 -26.97
N PRO A 337 1.65 2.66 -26.72
CA PRO A 337 1.30 1.28 -26.38
C PRO A 337 0.75 1.13 -24.97
N GLU A 338 0.81 2.20 -24.18
CA GLU A 338 0.36 2.30 -22.79
C GLU A 338 -1.17 2.40 -22.78
N HIS A 339 -1.83 1.76 -21.81
CA HIS A 339 -3.27 1.84 -21.63
C HIS A 339 -3.60 2.25 -20.20
N ILE A 340 -4.51 3.22 -20.04
CA ILE A 340 -5.05 3.60 -18.73
C ILE A 340 -6.57 3.51 -18.80
N TYR A 341 -7.15 2.45 -18.24
CA TYR A 341 -8.59 2.26 -18.20
C TYR A 341 -9.23 3.05 -17.04
N PRO A 342 -10.46 3.56 -17.18
CA PRO A 342 -11.11 4.33 -16.13
C PRO A 342 -11.62 3.45 -14.99
N LEU A 343 -11.38 3.89 -13.74
CA LEU A 343 -12.14 3.49 -12.54
C LEU A 343 -13.19 4.55 -12.19
N PRO A 344 -14.16 4.25 -11.30
CA PRO A 344 -15.10 5.25 -10.79
C PRO A 344 -14.35 6.45 -10.18
N SER A 345 -14.64 7.65 -10.69
CA SER A 345 -13.86 8.85 -10.34
C SER A 345 -14.04 9.31 -8.89
N GLU A 346 -15.13 8.90 -8.24
CA GLU A 346 -15.41 9.15 -6.83
C GLU A 346 -14.36 8.53 -5.91
N LEU A 347 -13.61 7.51 -6.34
CA LEU A 347 -12.53 6.91 -5.55
C LEU A 347 -11.41 7.91 -5.21
N ILE A 348 -11.27 9.00 -5.96
CA ILE A 348 -10.39 10.15 -5.65
C ILE A 348 -10.74 10.81 -4.30
N LYS A 349 -11.98 10.60 -3.83
CA LYS A 349 -12.46 11.09 -2.53
C LYS A 349 -12.01 10.24 -1.35
N ARG A 350 -11.17 9.21 -1.57
CA ARG A 350 -10.51 8.50 -0.49
C ARG A 350 -9.79 9.46 0.47
N LYS A 351 -9.60 9.02 1.70
CA LYS A 351 -8.66 9.68 2.62
C LYS A 351 -7.23 9.44 2.08
N GLU A 352 -6.35 10.40 2.33
CA GLU A 352 -4.93 10.26 1.99
C GLU A 352 -4.32 9.07 2.75
N ASN A 353 -3.46 8.29 2.09
CA ASN A 353 -2.90 7.04 2.62
C ASN A 353 -4.04 6.17 3.21
N LYS A 354 -5.08 5.96 2.39
CA LYS A 354 -6.27 5.09 2.61
C LYS A 354 -6.94 4.67 1.28
N GLY A 355 -6.18 4.07 0.38
CA GLY A 355 -6.57 3.74 -1.00
C GLY A 355 -7.17 2.36 -1.18
N MET A 356 -6.80 1.68 -2.27
CA MET A 356 -7.25 0.32 -2.53
C MET A 356 -6.23 -0.65 -1.92
N GLU A 357 -6.58 -1.19 -0.77
CA GLU A 357 -5.70 -2.11 -0.02
C GLU A 357 -5.76 -3.47 -0.69
N GLY A 358 -6.96 -4.04 -0.74
CA GLY A 358 -7.17 -5.42 -1.15
C GLY A 358 -7.42 -5.58 -2.64
N LEU A 359 -6.90 -6.66 -3.22
CA LEU A 359 -7.18 -7.04 -4.61
C LEU A 359 -7.18 -8.56 -4.76
N THR A 360 -8.19 -9.07 -5.46
CA THR A 360 -8.26 -10.47 -5.85
C THR A 360 -8.71 -10.65 -7.30
N LEU A 361 -8.49 -11.84 -7.83
CA LEU A 361 -9.00 -12.27 -9.13
C LEU A 361 -9.97 -13.43 -8.88
N THR A 362 -11.16 -13.38 -9.46
CA THR A 362 -12.10 -14.50 -9.36
C THR A 362 -11.45 -15.78 -9.89
N PRO A 363 -11.73 -16.97 -9.33
CA PRO A 363 -11.04 -18.20 -9.73
C PRO A 363 -11.17 -18.58 -11.21
N ASP A 364 -12.15 -18.02 -11.92
CA ASP A 364 -12.33 -18.19 -13.36
C ASP A 364 -11.52 -17.20 -14.22
N GLY A 365 -10.74 -16.32 -13.59
CA GLY A 365 -9.86 -15.33 -14.22
C GLY A 365 -10.60 -14.14 -14.87
N LYS A 366 -11.91 -14.00 -14.68
CA LYS A 366 -12.72 -13.01 -15.42
C LYS A 366 -12.80 -11.65 -14.78
N TYR A 367 -12.72 -11.57 -13.46
CA TYR A 367 -12.94 -10.32 -12.75
C TYR A 367 -11.87 -10.08 -11.70
N LEU A 368 -11.22 -8.92 -11.79
CA LEU A 368 -10.50 -8.33 -10.68
C LEU A 368 -11.51 -7.71 -9.73
N VAL A 369 -11.32 -7.89 -8.44
CA VAL A 369 -12.17 -7.32 -7.39
C VAL A 369 -11.27 -6.64 -6.38
N GLY A 370 -11.33 -5.31 -6.32
CA GLY A 370 -10.52 -4.50 -5.41
C GLY A 370 -11.39 -3.81 -4.37
N ILE A 371 -10.90 -3.68 -3.14
CA ILE A 371 -11.61 -3.04 -2.03
C ILE A 371 -10.83 -1.82 -1.52
N MET A 372 -11.55 -0.73 -1.27
CA MET A 372 -10.99 0.46 -0.63
C MET A 372 -10.78 0.23 0.87
N GLN A 373 -9.69 0.74 1.43
CA GLN A 373 -9.37 0.63 2.86
C GLN A 373 -10.49 1.13 3.76
N SER A 374 -11.05 2.28 3.38
CA SER A 374 -11.94 3.05 4.22
C SER A 374 -13.03 3.75 3.40
N PRO A 375 -14.10 4.21 4.07
CA PRO A 375 -15.14 5.01 3.44
C PRO A 375 -14.60 6.27 2.77
N LEU A 376 -15.22 6.66 1.65
CA LEU A 376 -14.88 7.90 0.96
C LEU A 376 -15.28 9.13 1.78
N ASP A 377 -14.56 10.24 1.61
CA ASP A 377 -14.88 11.52 2.23
C ASP A 377 -15.88 12.32 1.37
N SER A 378 -17.13 12.40 1.81
CA SER A 378 -18.19 13.16 1.13
C SER A 378 -17.90 14.66 1.03
N ASN A 379 -17.12 15.20 1.98
CA ASN A 379 -16.78 16.62 2.07
C ASN A 379 -15.52 16.97 1.28
N LYS A 380 -14.80 15.99 0.72
CA LYS A 380 -13.60 16.25 -0.07
C LYS A 380 -13.96 16.91 -1.39
N GLY A 381 -13.51 18.15 -1.55
CA GLY A 381 -13.43 18.85 -2.82
C GLY A 381 -11.98 18.90 -3.31
N THR A 382 -11.74 18.78 -4.61
CA THR A 382 -10.40 18.79 -5.24
C THR A 382 -9.78 20.20 -5.31
N SER A 383 -10.11 21.06 -4.36
CA SER A 383 -9.64 22.45 -4.30
C SER A 383 -8.99 22.75 -2.96
N GLY A 384 -7.96 21.97 -2.59
CA GLY A 384 -6.94 22.35 -1.60
C GLY A 384 -7.43 22.80 -0.23
N THR A 385 -8.63 22.40 0.20
CA THR A 385 -9.06 22.63 1.57
C THR A 385 -8.45 21.53 2.44
N THR A 386 -7.47 21.90 3.25
CA THR A 386 -6.80 21.11 4.31
C THR A 386 -7.75 20.59 5.42
N ALA A 387 -9.07 20.62 5.19
CA ALA A 387 -10.06 20.04 6.07
C ALA A 387 -10.29 18.56 5.72
N ALA A 388 -9.22 17.76 5.68
CA ALA A 388 -9.33 16.31 5.79
C ALA A 388 -9.67 15.97 7.25
N THR A 389 -10.86 16.35 7.70
CA THR A 389 -11.36 15.98 9.03
C THR A 389 -12.38 14.87 8.86
N THR A 390 -11.87 13.64 8.91
CA THR A 390 -12.58 12.38 9.20
C THR A 390 -13.70 12.02 8.22
N ALA A 391 -13.40 11.17 7.23
CA ALA A 391 -14.40 10.28 6.67
C ALA A 391 -14.91 9.39 7.82
N LYS A 392 -16.09 9.70 8.35
CA LYS A 392 -16.73 8.99 9.47
C LYS A 392 -17.77 7.99 8.97
N GLY A 393 -17.64 7.57 7.71
CA GLY A 393 -18.59 6.69 7.04
C GLY A 393 -18.58 5.27 7.60
N ALA A 394 -19.57 4.49 7.23
CA ALA A 394 -19.64 3.07 7.58
C ALA A 394 -19.46 2.14 6.38
N VAL A 395 -19.29 2.68 5.18
CA VAL A 395 -19.33 1.93 3.92
C VAL A 395 -18.12 2.25 3.06
N ALA A 396 -17.36 1.22 2.70
CA ALA A 396 -16.28 1.25 1.74
C ALA A 396 -16.76 0.83 0.34
N ARG A 397 -15.94 1.09 -0.68
CA ARG A 397 -16.23 0.73 -2.08
C ARG A 397 -15.49 -0.56 -2.46
N ILE A 398 -16.18 -1.43 -3.20
CA ILE A 398 -15.59 -2.56 -3.91
C ILE A 398 -15.73 -2.29 -5.41
N VAL A 399 -14.65 -2.34 -6.18
CA VAL A 399 -14.71 -2.31 -7.64
C VAL A 399 -14.58 -3.71 -8.20
N LYS A 400 -15.38 -4.04 -9.22
CA LYS A 400 -15.28 -5.28 -9.97
C LYS A 400 -15.01 -4.96 -11.44
N VAL A 401 -13.86 -5.40 -11.93
CA VAL A 401 -13.33 -5.05 -13.24
C VAL A 401 -13.21 -6.29 -14.10
N SER A 402 -13.85 -6.28 -15.26
CA SER A 402 -13.72 -7.35 -16.26
C SER A 402 -12.32 -7.33 -16.89
N THR A 403 -11.63 -8.47 -16.85
CA THR A 403 -10.31 -8.64 -17.49
C THR A 403 -10.39 -8.72 -19.02
N THR A 404 -11.59 -8.91 -19.57
CA THR A 404 -11.80 -9.11 -21.02
C THR A 404 -12.14 -7.81 -21.76
N ASP A 405 -13.05 -7.01 -21.20
CA ASP A 405 -13.55 -5.79 -21.85
C ASP A 405 -13.34 -4.52 -21.02
N HIS A 406 -12.67 -4.63 -19.87
CA HIS A 406 -12.34 -3.53 -18.96
C HIS A 406 -13.57 -2.78 -18.43
N SER A 407 -14.76 -3.38 -18.51
CA SER A 407 -15.96 -2.83 -17.88
C SER A 407 -15.87 -2.90 -16.36
N VAL A 408 -16.39 -1.86 -15.70
CA VAL A 408 -16.31 -1.71 -14.25
C VAL A 408 -17.70 -1.65 -13.65
N GLN A 409 -17.87 -2.35 -12.54
CA GLN A 409 -18.99 -2.30 -11.62
C GLN A 409 -18.47 -1.85 -10.26
N GLU A 410 -19.33 -1.29 -9.43
CA GLU A 410 -18.97 -0.86 -8.09
C GLU A 410 -20.03 -1.30 -7.08
N TYR A 411 -19.60 -1.80 -5.92
CA TYR A 411 -20.44 -2.32 -4.86
C TYR A 411 -20.08 -1.68 -3.52
N LEU A 412 -20.97 -1.85 -2.56
CA LEU A 412 -20.86 -1.26 -1.23
C LEU A 412 -20.65 -2.33 -0.17
N TYR A 413 -19.59 -2.17 0.62
CA TYR A 413 -19.25 -3.01 1.77
C TYR A 413 -19.39 -2.21 3.05
N ALA A 414 -20.18 -2.69 4.01
CA ALA A 414 -20.29 -2.08 5.32
C ALA A 414 -19.19 -2.59 6.24
N LEU A 415 -18.38 -1.68 6.78
CA LEU A 415 -17.39 -2.02 7.81
C LEU A 415 -18.10 -2.59 9.05
N HIS A 416 -17.47 -3.43 9.83
CA HIS A 416 -18.10 -4.07 10.96
C HIS A 416 -17.77 -3.37 12.27
N PHE A 417 -17.99 -2.08 12.51
CA PHE A 417 -17.75 -1.46 13.83
C PHE A 417 -19.00 -1.31 14.72
N THR A 418 -18.80 -1.24 16.05
CA THR A 418 -19.91 -1.14 17.03
C THR A 418 -20.18 0.27 17.54
N THR A 419 -19.36 1.26 17.17
CA THR A 419 -19.50 2.65 17.60
C THR A 419 -19.53 3.61 16.41
N ALA A 420 -20.49 4.53 16.40
CA ALA A 420 -20.68 5.45 15.28
C ALA A 420 -19.42 6.29 15.03
N ASN A 421 -19.19 6.66 13.77
CA ASN A 421 -18.02 7.38 13.28
C ASN A 421 -16.71 6.59 13.19
N ASN A 422 -16.74 5.27 13.40
CA ASN A 422 -15.56 4.40 13.40
C ASN A 422 -14.37 4.95 14.23
N PRO A 423 -14.55 5.21 15.53
CA PRO A 423 -13.49 5.75 16.37
C PRO A 423 -12.37 4.73 16.67
N THR A 424 -12.61 3.45 16.40
CA THR A 424 -11.63 2.36 16.53
C THR A 424 -10.71 2.24 15.33
N VAL A 425 -10.87 3.09 14.31
CA VAL A 425 -10.03 3.11 13.09
C VAL A 425 -10.06 1.78 12.34
N GLU A 426 -11.17 1.04 12.43
CA GLU A 426 -11.33 -0.22 11.70
C GLU A 426 -11.30 0.01 10.20
N ALA A 427 -10.51 -0.78 9.50
CA ALA A 427 -10.27 -0.62 8.08
C ALA A 427 -10.16 -1.98 7.41
N ASN A 428 -10.44 -2.00 6.10
CA ASN A 428 -10.15 -3.16 5.28
C ASN A 428 -8.64 -3.25 5.08
N SER A 429 -8.09 -4.46 5.05
CA SER A 429 -6.69 -4.69 4.72
C SER A 429 -6.54 -5.58 3.49
N GLU A 430 -7.49 -6.48 3.22
CA GLU A 430 -7.42 -7.37 2.05
C GLU A 430 -8.81 -7.88 1.62
N ILE A 431 -8.92 -8.36 0.39
CA ILE A 431 -10.05 -9.15 -0.11
C ILE A 431 -9.53 -10.34 -0.91
N THR A 432 -10.08 -11.53 -0.67
CA THR A 432 -9.73 -12.74 -1.41
C THR A 432 -10.97 -13.50 -1.90
N ALA A 433 -10.90 -14.07 -3.11
CA ALA A 433 -12.05 -14.70 -3.74
C ALA A 433 -12.23 -16.16 -3.30
N LEU A 434 -13.46 -16.51 -2.92
CA LEU A 434 -13.86 -17.91 -2.75
C LEU A 434 -14.41 -18.48 -4.06
N ASP A 435 -15.21 -17.69 -4.77
CA ASP A 435 -15.72 -18.00 -6.11
C ASP A 435 -16.01 -16.73 -6.92
N ALA A 436 -16.95 -16.78 -7.87
CA ALA A 436 -17.27 -15.67 -8.77
C ALA A 436 -18.05 -14.52 -8.10
N THR A 437 -18.71 -14.79 -6.97
CA THR A 437 -19.57 -13.83 -6.25
C THR A 437 -19.32 -13.81 -4.74
N HIS A 438 -18.67 -14.82 -4.17
CA HIS A 438 -18.32 -14.86 -2.75
C HIS A 438 -16.86 -14.55 -2.51
N PHE A 439 -16.60 -13.73 -1.50
CA PHE A 439 -15.26 -13.27 -1.13
C PHE A 439 -15.10 -13.28 0.38
N VAL A 440 -13.86 -13.14 0.84
CA VAL A 440 -13.51 -12.91 2.23
C VAL A 440 -12.78 -11.57 2.30
N VAL A 441 -13.18 -10.68 3.20
CA VAL A 441 -12.56 -9.38 3.46
C VAL A 441 -11.89 -9.41 4.82
N ASP A 442 -10.67 -8.91 4.90
CA ASP A 442 -9.95 -8.70 6.16
C ASP A 442 -10.25 -7.31 6.72
N GLU A 443 -10.84 -7.25 7.91
CA GLU A 443 -11.00 -6.01 8.67
C GLU A 443 -10.13 -6.02 9.92
N ARG A 444 -9.42 -4.92 10.19
CA ARG A 444 -8.52 -4.77 11.35
C ARG A 444 -8.56 -3.39 11.99
N ASP A 445 -8.17 -3.28 13.26
CA ASP A 445 -8.17 -2.05 14.08
C ASP A 445 -6.80 -1.38 14.31
N GLY A 446 -5.72 -1.93 13.76
CA GLY A 446 -4.37 -1.37 13.93
C GLY A 446 -3.73 -1.58 15.30
N CYS A 447 -4.28 -2.48 16.11
CA CYS A 447 -3.77 -2.79 17.45
C CYS A 447 -3.07 -4.15 17.47
N PHE A 448 -2.02 -4.31 18.27
CA PHE A 448 -1.37 -5.61 18.48
C PHE A 448 -2.21 -6.54 19.36
N GLU A 449 -2.34 -7.81 18.98
CA GLU A 449 -2.92 -8.88 19.81
C GLU A 449 -2.21 -8.97 21.17
N GLY A 450 -2.96 -9.33 22.22
CA GLY A 450 -2.44 -9.52 23.57
C GLY A 450 -1.95 -8.24 24.28
N THR A 451 -2.14 -7.06 23.69
CA THR A 451 -1.75 -5.76 24.26
C THR A 451 -2.86 -4.72 24.10
N ASP A 452 -2.85 -3.67 24.92
CA ASP A 452 -3.71 -2.48 24.77
C ASP A 452 -2.98 -1.34 24.04
N ALA A 453 -1.93 -1.67 23.28
CA ALA A 453 -1.05 -0.73 22.60
C ALA A 453 -1.21 -0.79 21.07
N ASP A 454 -1.11 0.38 20.46
CA ASP A 454 -0.93 0.59 19.03
C ASP A 454 0.57 0.54 18.66
N ASP A 455 0.89 0.29 17.38
CA ASP A 455 2.28 0.45 16.89
C ASP A 455 2.74 1.91 16.98
N ILE A 456 1.79 2.86 16.88
CA ILE A 456 2.04 4.29 16.97
C ILE A 456 2.10 4.68 18.44
N ALA A 457 3.30 4.72 19.02
CA ALA A 457 3.53 5.18 20.38
C ALA A 457 2.89 6.57 20.65
N GLY A 458 1.65 6.59 21.16
CA GLY A 458 1.00 7.78 21.70
C GLY A 458 -0.34 8.23 21.11
N SER A 459 -1.09 7.44 20.32
CA SER A 459 -2.42 7.91 19.89
C SER A 459 -3.45 6.83 19.52
N THR A 460 -3.93 6.04 20.48
CA THR A 460 -5.34 5.86 20.91
C THR A 460 -5.37 4.66 21.87
N ALA A 461 -6.31 4.59 22.82
CA ALA A 461 -6.45 3.38 23.63
C ALA A 461 -6.98 2.25 22.74
N CYS A 462 -6.14 1.27 22.42
CA CYS A 462 -6.61 0.04 21.78
C CYS A 462 -7.65 -0.64 22.68
N PRO A 463 -8.66 -1.31 22.09
CA PRO A 463 -9.56 -2.16 22.87
C PRO A 463 -8.76 -3.23 23.61
N ALA A 464 -9.29 -3.72 24.74
CA ALA A 464 -8.63 -4.76 25.53
C ALA A 464 -8.43 -6.10 24.78
N ALA A 465 -9.08 -6.26 23.63
CA ALA A 465 -8.85 -7.30 22.65
C ALA A 465 -8.87 -6.64 21.27
N SER A 466 -7.80 -6.81 20.49
CA SER A 466 -7.73 -6.30 19.13
C SER A 466 -8.82 -6.92 18.27
N VAL A 467 -9.33 -6.14 17.34
CA VAL A 467 -10.34 -6.55 16.37
C VAL A 467 -9.62 -6.83 15.06
N LYS A 468 -9.49 -8.11 14.75
CA LYS A 468 -9.12 -8.55 13.40
C LYS A 468 -9.89 -9.81 12.99
N ASP A 469 -10.68 -9.66 11.94
CA ASP A 469 -11.67 -10.64 11.52
C ASP A 469 -11.70 -10.74 9.98
N LEU A 470 -11.76 -11.97 9.49
CA LEU A 470 -12.10 -12.27 8.11
C LEU A 470 -13.62 -12.43 7.97
N TRP A 471 -14.25 -11.65 7.09
CA TRP A 471 -15.69 -11.64 6.84
C TRP A 471 -16.03 -12.17 5.44
N LYS A 472 -16.93 -13.15 5.36
CA LYS A 472 -17.54 -13.61 4.11
C LYS A 472 -18.52 -12.55 3.59
N ILE A 473 -18.42 -12.22 2.31
CA ILE A 473 -19.35 -11.32 1.60
C ILE A 473 -19.89 -11.97 0.33
N ASP A 474 -21.06 -11.52 -0.14
CA ASP A 474 -21.71 -12.02 -1.35
C ASP A 474 -22.19 -10.87 -2.26
N LEU A 475 -21.68 -10.86 -3.50
CA LEU A 475 -22.02 -9.86 -4.52
C LEU A 475 -23.27 -10.22 -5.34
N THR A 476 -23.86 -11.42 -5.16
CA THR A 476 -24.92 -11.95 -6.04
C THR A 476 -26.12 -11.02 -6.16
N ASP A 477 -26.61 -10.50 -5.04
CA ASP A 477 -27.77 -9.62 -4.96
C ASP A 477 -27.39 -8.15 -4.67
N ALA A 478 -26.09 -7.85 -4.60
CA ALA A 478 -25.58 -6.52 -4.33
C ALA A 478 -25.89 -5.58 -5.51
N THR A 479 -26.24 -4.34 -5.18
CA THR A 479 -26.58 -3.33 -6.19
C THR A 479 -25.30 -2.72 -6.75
N ASP A 480 -25.12 -2.80 -8.08
CA ASP A 480 -24.09 -2.03 -8.77
C ASP A 480 -24.40 -0.53 -8.65
N VAL A 481 -23.55 0.21 -7.95
CA VAL A 481 -23.62 1.66 -7.74
C VAL A 481 -22.65 2.44 -8.63
N GLY A 482 -21.99 1.76 -9.57
CA GLY A 482 -21.01 2.36 -10.46
C GLY A 482 -21.64 3.12 -11.65
N PRO A 483 -20.82 3.52 -12.63
CA PRO A 483 -21.25 4.30 -13.79
C PRO A 483 -22.36 3.68 -14.64
N HIS A 484 -22.54 2.37 -14.54
CA HIS A 484 -23.52 1.59 -15.29
C HIS A 484 -24.65 1.04 -14.41
N SER A 485 -24.85 1.62 -13.22
CA SER A 485 -25.86 1.19 -12.26
C SER A 485 -27.24 0.96 -12.90
N PRO A 486 -27.92 -0.17 -12.62
CA PRO A 486 -29.27 -0.43 -13.09
C PRO A 486 -30.29 0.59 -12.57
N LEU A 487 -30.00 1.28 -11.45
CA LEU A 487 -30.87 2.30 -10.86
C LEU A 487 -30.99 3.55 -11.74
N LEU A 488 -30.03 3.80 -12.64
CA LEU A 488 -30.11 4.89 -13.63
C LEU A 488 -31.20 4.62 -14.67
N ALA A 489 -31.42 3.36 -15.02
CA ALA A 489 -32.44 2.94 -15.99
C ALA A 489 -33.79 2.68 -15.31
N THR A 490 -33.79 2.10 -14.11
CA THR A 490 -34.99 1.78 -13.33
C THR A 490 -34.87 2.35 -11.92
N PRO A 491 -35.20 3.65 -11.73
CA PRO A 491 -35.13 4.28 -10.43
C PRO A 491 -36.02 3.59 -9.37
N PRO A 492 -35.56 3.47 -8.12
CA PRO A 492 -36.34 2.89 -7.05
C PRO A 492 -37.49 3.80 -6.62
N THR A 493 -38.45 3.24 -5.86
CA THR A 493 -39.49 4.04 -5.19
C THR A 493 -39.09 4.29 -3.75
N VAL A 494 -38.82 5.54 -3.41
CA VAL A 494 -38.38 5.98 -2.08
C VAL A 494 -39.46 6.88 -1.48
N GLY A 495 -39.90 6.59 -0.26
CA GLY A 495 -40.96 7.37 0.41
C GLY A 495 -42.29 7.42 -0.36
N GLY A 496 -42.59 6.42 -1.20
CA GLY A 496 -43.81 6.34 -2.00
C GLY A 496 -43.77 7.13 -3.32
N SER A 497 -42.62 7.70 -3.70
CA SER A 497 -42.41 8.36 -5.00
C SER A 497 -41.23 7.76 -5.73
N VAL A 498 -41.26 7.74 -7.06
CA VAL A 498 -40.10 7.33 -7.88
C VAL A 498 -38.96 8.31 -7.63
N ALA A 499 -37.81 7.80 -7.23
CA ALA A 499 -36.64 8.60 -6.91
C ALA A 499 -36.02 9.22 -8.16
N THR A 500 -35.32 10.35 -7.98
CA THR A 500 -34.41 10.86 -9.01
C THR A 500 -33.05 10.20 -8.84
N VAL A 501 -32.54 9.53 -9.88
CA VAL A 501 -31.22 8.88 -9.85
C VAL A 501 -30.30 9.54 -10.86
N THR A 502 -29.11 9.94 -10.44
CA THR A 502 -28.06 10.50 -11.30
C THR A 502 -26.72 9.87 -10.98
N TYR A 503 -25.80 9.88 -11.95
CA TYR A 503 -24.41 9.50 -11.74
C TYR A 503 -23.50 10.65 -12.15
N HIS A 504 -22.56 11.00 -11.28
CA HIS A 504 -21.66 12.12 -11.47
C HIS A 504 -20.20 11.64 -11.52
N SER A 505 -19.74 11.36 -12.74
CA SER A 505 -18.31 11.17 -13.04
C SER A 505 -17.72 12.43 -13.64
N ASN A 506 -16.77 13.05 -12.95
CA ASN A 506 -15.95 14.08 -13.60
C ASN A 506 -14.54 14.14 -13.00
N PRO A 507 -13.58 13.40 -13.57
CA PRO A 507 -12.18 13.51 -13.17
C PRO A 507 -11.53 14.83 -13.63
N ALA A 508 -12.16 15.61 -14.52
CA ALA A 508 -11.59 16.81 -15.15
C ALA A 508 -12.11 18.15 -14.60
N THR A 509 -13.14 18.14 -13.75
CA THR A 509 -13.52 19.31 -12.91
C THR A 509 -13.37 18.91 -11.46
N PRO A 510 -13.00 19.83 -10.57
CA PRO A 510 -12.94 19.48 -9.17
C PRO A 510 -14.26 18.82 -8.74
N LEU A 511 -14.23 17.55 -8.29
CA LEU A 511 -15.37 16.95 -7.60
C LEU A 511 -15.75 17.93 -6.49
N GLY A 512 -16.97 18.44 -6.54
CA GLY A 512 -17.48 19.34 -5.52
C GLY A 512 -17.62 18.62 -4.18
N THR A 513 -17.77 19.41 -3.12
CA THR A 513 -18.32 18.91 -1.84
C THR A 513 -19.72 18.36 -2.11
N GLY A 514 -19.95 17.06 -1.88
CA GLY A 514 -21.20 16.36 -2.24
C GLY A 514 -21.38 16.09 -3.75
N ASN A 515 -22.25 15.12 -4.09
CA ASN A 515 -22.68 14.76 -5.45
C ASN A 515 -21.63 14.10 -6.38
N SER A 516 -20.79 13.20 -5.89
CA SER A 516 -19.94 12.33 -6.74
C SER A 516 -20.51 10.91 -6.79
N GLY A 517 -20.24 10.18 -7.87
CA GLY A 517 -20.77 8.83 -8.06
C GLY A 517 -22.30 8.79 -8.19
N LEU A 518 -22.90 7.67 -7.77
CA LEU A 518 -24.35 7.50 -7.78
C LEU A 518 -25.04 8.37 -6.73
N ASN A 519 -26.12 9.02 -7.14
CA ASN A 519 -26.94 9.88 -6.30
C ASN A 519 -28.41 9.47 -6.37
N ILE A 520 -29.08 9.41 -5.23
CA ILE A 520 -30.51 9.15 -5.09
C ILE A 520 -31.15 10.36 -4.42
N ASN A 521 -32.13 10.98 -5.08
CA ASN A 521 -32.78 12.22 -4.66
C ASN A 521 -31.80 13.37 -4.35
N GLY A 522 -30.65 13.39 -5.04
CA GLY A 522 -29.61 14.40 -4.84
C GLY A 522 -28.71 14.18 -3.61
N GLN A 523 -28.75 12.99 -3.01
CA GLN A 523 -27.82 12.55 -1.97
C GLN A 523 -26.86 11.52 -2.56
N SER A 524 -25.56 11.68 -2.31
CA SER A 524 -24.57 10.65 -2.62
C SER A 524 -24.70 9.46 -1.67
N VAL A 525 -24.07 8.32 -2.00
CA VAL A 525 -24.00 7.16 -1.09
C VAL A 525 -23.47 7.59 0.29
N GLU A 526 -22.40 8.38 0.31
CA GLU A 526 -21.79 8.85 1.56
C GLU A 526 -22.72 9.79 2.36
N ASP A 527 -23.58 10.57 1.68
CA ASP A 527 -24.60 11.40 2.33
C ASP A 527 -25.74 10.56 2.92
N ILE A 528 -26.13 9.46 2.27
CA ILE A 528 -27.16 8.53 2.74
C ILE A 528 -26.68 7.79 3.98
N THR A 529 -25.46 7.29 3.97
CA THR A 529 -24.89 6.52 5.09
C THR A 529 -24.53 7.44 6.27
N GLY A 530 -23.97 8.62 5.97
CA GLY A 530 -23.49 9.57 6.96
C GLY A 530 -22.53 8.94 7.97
N ALA A 531 -22.54 9.43 9.19
CA ALA A 531 -21.66 8.96 10.27
C ALA A 531 -22.29 7.85 11.14
N SER A 532 -23.14 7.03 10.52
CA SER A 532 -23.98 6.04 11.18
C SER A 532 -23.19 4.81 11.64
N LEU A 533 -23.81 3.97 12.46
CA LEU A 533 -23.37 2.58 12.61
C LEU A 533 -23.57 1.83 11.29
N PRO A 534 -22.82 0.75 11.03
CA PRO A 534 -22.89 0.04 9.76
C PRO A 534 -24.27 -0.56 9.49
N THR A 535 -24.87 -1.25 10.46
CA THR A 535 -26.25 -1.75 10.34
C THR A 535 -27.29 -0.66 10.04
N ALA A 536 -27.10 0.55 10.57
CA ALA A 536 -27.96 1.69 10.29
C ALA A 536 -27.70 2.27 8.89
N ALA A 537 -26.45 2.30 8.44
CA ALA A 537 -26.08 2.68 7.08
C ALA A 537 -26.66 1.70 6.04
N VAL A 538 -26.53 0.39 6.27
CA VAL A 538 -27.14 -0.66 5.44
C VAL A 538 -28.66 -0.47 5.36
N SER A 539 -29.31 -0.22 6.51
CA SER A 539 -30.76 0.02 6.54
C SER A 539 -31.18 1.28 5.77
N ALA A 540 -30.36 2.35 5.83
CA ALA A 540 -30.62 3.59 5.10
C ALA A 540 -30.46 3.40 3.58
N LEU A 541 -29.40 2.71 3.14
CA LEU A 541 -29.18 2.35 1.74
C LEU A 541 -30.32 1.47 1.20
N GLN A 542 -30.77 0.49 1.99
CA GLN A 542 -31.88 -0.39 1.61
C GLN A 542 -33.19 0.39 1.44
N ALA A 543 -33.45 1.40 2.28
CA ALA A 543 -34.61 2.27 2.14
C ALA A 543 -34.60 3.08 0.82
N ASP A 544 -33.40 3.30 0.27
CA ASP A 544 -33.17 3.97 -1.01
C ASP A 544 -33.02 2.99 -2.18
N GLY A 545 -33.25 1.69 -1.95
CA GLY A 545 -33.23 0.65 -2.99
C GLY A 545 -31.83 0.15 -3.36
N ILE A 546 -30.84 0.36 -2.50
CA ILE A 546 -29.47 -0.16 -2.64
C ILE A 546 -29.26 -1.32 -1.67
N THR A 547 -28.82 -2.46 -2.20
CA THR A 547 -28.38 -3.63 -1.41
C THR A 547 -26.85 -3.64 -1.32
N THR A 548 -26.31 -3.69 -0.09
CA THR A 548 -24.88 -3.90 0.22
C THR A 548 -24.48 -5.37 0.06
N VAL A 549 -23.18 -5.67 0.00
CA VAL A 549 -22.67 -7.05 -0.14
C VAL A 549 -22.77 -7.87 1.15
N ASP A 550 -23.08 -7.21 2.26
CA ASP A 550 -23.08 -7.74 3.62
C ASP A 550 -24.13 -7.02 4.49
N SER A 551 -24.33 -7.53 5.71
CA SER A 551 -25.30 -6.95 6.66
C SER A 551 -24.75 -5.80 7.53
N GLY A 552 -23.44 -5.58 7.56
CA GLY A 552 -22.77 -4.66 8.47
C GLY A 552 -22.92 -5.03 9.94
N ASN A 553 -23.22 -6.30 10.25
CA ASN A 553 -23.46 -6.76 11.61
C ASN A 553 -22.47 -7.86 12.01
N ARG A 554 -21.56 -7.52 12.94
CA ARG A 554 -20.57 -8.46 13.52
C ARG A 554 -21.12 -9.77 14.06
N THR A 555 -22.40 -9.82 14.40
CA THR A 555 -23.02 -10.98 15.06
C THR A 555 -23.79 -11.88 14.10
N THR A 556 -23.84 -11.54 12.81
CA THR A 556 -24.53 -12.34 11.82
C THR A 556 -23.82 -13.67 11.66
N ALA A 557 -24.40 -14.72 12.27
CA ALA A 557 -23.91 -16.07 12.14
C ALA A 557 -23.89 -16.48 10.66
N GLY A 558 -22.71 -16.83 10.16
CA GLY A 558 -22.47 -17.20 8.76
C GLY A 558 -21.67 -16.16 7.96
N GLU A 559 -21.63 -14.89 8.39
CA GLU A 559 -20.76 -13.87 7.76
C GLU A 559 -19.34 -13.93 8.32
N LEU A 560 -19.12 -14.31 9.58
CA LEU A 560 -17.76 -14.54 10.07
C LEU A 560 -17.13 -15.72 9.30
N PHE A 561 -15.92 -15.51 8.78
CA PHE A 561 -15.08 -16.58 8.21
C PHE A 561 -14.09 -17.08 9.26
N LEU A 562 -13.28 -16.16 9.81
CA LEU A 562 -12.24 -16.46 10.78
C LEU A 562 -12.02 -15.25 11.70
N ASN A 563 -12.15 -15.43 13.01
CA ASN A 563 -11.68 -14.47 14.01
C ASN A 563 -10.24 -14.84 14.38
N TYR A 564 -9.27 -14.29 13.65
CA TYR A 564 -7.87 -14.67 13.83
C TYR A 564 -7.20 -13.94 14.98
N ALA A 565 -7.60 -12.70 15.30
CA ALA A 565 -7.11 -12.02 16.51
C ALA A 565 -7.42 -12.85 17.77
N GLY A 566 -8.67 -13.30 17.91
CA GLY A 566 -9.10 -14.15 19.02
C GLY A 566 -8.47 -15.54 19.02
N LEU A 567 -8.15 -16.10 17.86
CA LEU A 567 -7.39 -17.35 17.74
C LEU A 567 -5.94 -17.16 18.18
N VAL A 568 -5.28 -16.08 17.77
CA VAL A 568 -3.90 -15.77 18.16
C VAL A 568 -3.83 -15.50 19.67
N ASP A 569 -4.76 -14.73 20.22
CA ASP A 569 -4.91 -14.50 21.67
C ASP A 569 -5.18 -15.80 22.45
N HIS A 570 -5.91 -16.74 21.85
CA HIS A 570 -6.15 -18.05 22.45
C HIS A 570 -4.86 -18.86 22.57
N ILE A 571 -4.04 -18.86 21.50
CA ILE A 571 -2.77 -19.58 21.44
C ILE A 571 -1.76 -18.95 22.40
N ASP A 572 -1.63 -17.62 22.37
CA ASP A 572 -0.74 -16.86 23.25
C ASP A 572 -1.30 -15.47 23.54
N ALA A 573 -2.03 -15.34 24.65
CA ALA A 573 -2.63 -14.08 25.12
C ALA A 573 -1.62 -12.94 25.39
N GLY A 574 -0.31 -13.21 25.32
CA GLY A 574 0.72 -12.18 25.36
C GLY A 574 1.14 -11.64 23.98
N GLY A 575 0.47 -12.04 22.89
CA GLY A 575 0.73 -11.57 21.53
C GLY A 575 2.00 -12.10 20.88
N ARG A 576 2.76 -12.97 21.56
CA ARG A 576 4.12 -13.37 21.11
C ARG A 576 4.13 -14.38 19.96
N TYR A 577 2.98 -14.93 19.58
CA TYR A 577 2.88 -15.93 18.53
C TYR A 577 2.86 -15.28 17.14
N PHE A 578 1.82 -14.50 16.84
CA PHE A 578 1.60 -13.80 15.57
C PHE A 578 0.88 -12.47 15.84
N GLY A 579 1.20 -11.79 16.94
CA GLY A 579 0.58 -10.50 17.25
C GLY A 579 1.20 -9.41 16.39
N HIS A 580 0.41 -8.81 15.51
CA HIS A 580 0.82 -7.72 14.59
C HIS A 580 -0.29 -6.68 14.51
N ASP A 581 0.04 -5.40 14.37
CA ASP A 581 -0.93 -4.32 14.15
C ASP A 581 -1.52 -4.33 12.72
N LYS A 582 -0.73 -4.79 11.74
CA LYS A 582 -1.11 -4.94 10.34
C LYS A 582 -1.03 -6.39 9.88
N VAL A 583 -2.12 -6.89 9.34
CA VAL A 583 -2.18 -8.13 8.55
C VAL A 583 -2.86 -7.74 7.26
N GLU A 584 -2.15 -7.87 6.14
CA GLU A 584 -2.56 -7.31 4.84
C GLU A 584 -2.46 -8.35 3.72
N GLY A 585 -1.68 -9.42 3.88
CA GLY A 585 -1.73 -10.56 2.98
C GLY A 585 -2.75 -11.62 3.41
N VAL A 586 -3.77 -11.89 2.58
CA VAL A 586 -4.74 -12.98 2.81
C VAL A 586 -4.92 -13.85 1.58
N ALA A 587 -4.53 -15.12 1.69
CA ALA A 587 -4.65 -16.10 0.62
C ALA A 587 -5.43 -17.35 1.07
N ILE A 588 -6.32 -17.84 0.20
CA ILE A 588 -6.95 -19.15 0.35
C ILE A 588 -6.18 -20.17 -0.47
N ASP A 589 -5.93 -21.36 0.10
CA ASP A 589 -5.28 -22.43 -0.62
C ASP A 589 -6.18 -22.89 -1.80
N PRO A 590 -5.70 -22.84 -3.05
CA PRO A 590 -6.51 -23.23 -4.21
C PRO A 590 -6.83 -24.73 -4.22
N ALA A 591 -6.08 -25.55 -3.49
CA ALA A 591 -6.32 -26.99 -3.37
C ALA A 591 -7.21 -27.36 -2.18
N ASP A 592 -7.30 -26.52 -1.15
CA ASP A 592 -8.13 -26.74 0.04
C ASP A 592 -8.66 -25.41 0.61
N PRO A 593 -9.92 -25.03 0.32
CA PRO A 593 -10.47 -23.76 0.80
C PRO A 593 -10.66 -23.68 2.33
N ASN A 594 -10.37 -24.76 3.08
CA ASN A 594 -10.28 -24.71 4.53
C ASN A 594 -8.91 -24.24 5.03
N VAL A 595 -7.95 -23.99 4.14
CA VAL A 595 -6.62 -23.52 4.50
C VAL A 595 -6.47 -22.06 4.08
N VAL A 596 -6.13 -21.23 5.06
CA VAL A 596 -5.95 -19.78 4.91
C VAL A 596 -4.50 -19.46 5.24
N TYR A 597 -3.92 -18.50 4.54
CA TYR A 597 -2.60 -17.95 4.83
C TYR A 597 -2.76 -16.45 5.09
N LEU A 598 -2.18 -15.98 6.19
CA LEU A 598 -2.16 -14.59 6.61
C LEU A 598 -0.71 -14.11 6.60
N ALA A 599 -0.43 -12.93 6.08
CA ALA A 599 0.89 -12.29 6.16
C ALA A 599 0.77 -10.93 6.83
N ASP A 600 1.67 -10.63 7.75
CA ASP A 600 1.76 -9.32 8.38
C ASP A 600 2.55 -8.34 7.54
N ASP A 601 2.14 -7.08 7.55
CA ASP A 601 2.98 -5.98 7.07
C ASP A 601 3.91 -5.54 8.22
N SER A 602 5.14 -6.06 8.16
CA SER A 602 6.19 -5.75 9.14
C SER A 602 6.66 -4.30 9.13
N ASP A 603 6.17 -3.42 8.24
CA ASP A 603 6.66 -2.03 8.05
C ASP A 603 8.20 -1.95 7.97
N PHE A 604 8.81 -2.98 7.36
CA PHE A 604 10.26 -3.13 7.27
C PHE A 604 11.00 -3.14 8.63
N GLY A 605 10.31 -3.59 9.69
CA GLY A 605 10.85 -3.77 11.03
C GLY A 605 11.21 -2.47 11.74
N ILE A 606 10.68 -1.33 11.26
CA ILE A 606 10.87 -0.01 11.85
C ILE A 606 9.52 0.64 12.12
N THR A 607 9.48 1.55 13.09
CA THR A 607 8.25 2.27 13.43
C THR A 607 8.56 3.73 13.76
N ASP A 608 7.52 4.49 14.07
CA ASP A 608 7.59 5.89 14.48
C ASP A 608 8.49 6.07 15.71
N VAL A 609 9.29 7.13 15.74
CA VAL A 609 10.07 7.46 16.95
C VAL A 609 9.12 8.05 17.99
N PRO A 610 8.99 7.45 19.21
CA PRO A 610 8.04 7.91 20.21
C PRO A 610 8.19 9.40 20.57
N ALA A 611 7.07 10.11 20.73
CA ALA A 611 7.06 11.54 21.03
C ALA A 611 7.72 11.91 22.37
N ASP A 612 7.80 10.96 23.30
CA ASP A 612 8.37 11.11 24.65
C ASP A 612 9.87 10.79 24.75
N ALA A 613 10.50 10.34 23.65
CA ALA A 613 11.93 9.99 23.61
C ALA A 613 12.87 11.20 23.81
N GLY A 614 12.33 12.40 24.05
CA GLY A 614 13.08 13.61 24.30
C GLY A 614 13.94 13.94 23.10
N TRP A 615 13.29 14.28 21.98
CA TRP A 615 13.94 14.79 20.79
C TRP A 615 15.05 15.76 21.19
N PRO A 616 16.31 15.52 20.78
CA PRO A 616 17.41 16.40 21.17
C PRO A 616 17.10 17.82 20.73
N ALA A 617 17.48 18.83 21.52
CA ALA A 617 17.05 20.23 21.32
C ALA A 617 17.46 20.84 19.96
N ASP A 618 18.27 20.13 19.18
CA ASP A 618 18.76 20.40 17.84
C ASP A 618 18.11 19.53 16.72
N SER A 619 17.06 18.77 17.03
CA SER A 619 16.14 18.20 16.03
C SER A 619 15.29 19.33 15.45
N ILE A 620 15.55 19.74 14.22
CA ILE A 620 14.79 20.80 13.55
C ILE A 620 13.90 20.17 12.49
N SER A 621 12.60 20.42 12.58
CA SER A 621 11.66 20.25 11.48
C SER A 621 11.71 21.50 10.58
N HIS A 622 11.65 21.29 9.26
CA HIS A 622 11.53 22.30 8.20
C HIS A 622 12.80 23.03 7.72
N GLY A 623 13.33 22.59 6.57
CA GLY A 623 13.97 23.47 5.57
C GLY A 623 15.36 24.04 5.89
N GLY A 624 16.04 23.55 6.93
CA GLY A 624 17.40 23.98 7.29
C GLY A 624 18.33 22.80 7.56
N GLU A 625 19.56 22.86 7.06
CA GLU A 625 20.61 21.88 7.41
C GLU A 625 20.90 21.97 8.92
N LYS A 626 20.34 21.05 9.73
CA LYS A 626 20.96 20.44 10.93
C LYS A 626 20.07 19.35 11.56
N ARG A 627 20.76 18.24 11.89
CA ARG A 627 20.32 16.93 12.39
C ARG A 627 20.23 16.93 13.92
N VAL A 628 19.22 16.26 14.50
CA VAL A 628 19.40 15.09 15.41
C VAL A 628 18.15 14.19 15.32
N LEU A 629 18.34 12.97 14.82
CA LEU A 629 17.35 11.89 14.96
C LEU A 629 17.69 11.15 16.26
N GLY A 630 16.70 10.98 17.13
CA GLY A 630 16.77 10.03 18.24
C GLY A 630 16.79 8.62 17.66
N SER A 631 17.56 7.72 18.27
CA SER A 631 17.76 6.33 17.84
C SER A 631 16.54 5.76 17.11
N GLY A 632 16.64 5.55 15.80
CA GLY A 632 15.53 5.05 14.97
C GLY A 632 14.81 3.89 15.66
N ALA A 633 13.47 3.94 15.70
CA ALA A 633 12.69 2.97 16.46
C ALA A 633 12.55 1.65 15.70
N LEU A 634 12.77 0.56 16.42
CA LEU A 634 12.46 -0.79 15.95
C LEU A 634 10.97 -1.03 16.10
N LYS A 635 10.33 -1.57 15.05
CA LYS A 635 9.03 -2.22 15.22
C LYS A 635 9.29 -3.54 15.94
N LEU A 636 8.82 -3.64 17.18
CA LEU A 636 9.11 -4.76 18.07
C LEU A 636 7.82 -5.49 18.40
N LEU A 637 7.80 -6.79 18.10
CA LEU A 637 6.69 -7.66 18.43
C LEU A 637 6.43 -7.72 19.95
N PRO A 638 5.23 -8.11 20.39
CA PRO A 638 4.95 -8.36 21.80
C PRO A 638 5.94 -9.38 22.41
N GLY A 639 6.42 -9.08 23.62
CA GLY A 639 7.36 -9.93 24.37
C GLY A 639 6.93 -10.18 25.81
N PRO A 640 7.75 -10.86 26.64
CA PRO A 640 7.42 -11.15 28.04
C PRO A 640 7.11 -9.91 28.92
N GLY A 641 7.44 -8.70 28.47
CA GLY A 641 7.13 -7.44 29.14
C GLY A 641 6.08 -6.58 28.42
N GLY A 642 5.39 -7.10 27.40
CA GLY A 642 4.44 -6.36 26.55
C GLY A 642 5.04 -5.92 25.20
N LEU A 643 4.33 -5.05 24.48
CA LEU A 643 4.81 -4.44 23.23
C LEU A 643 6.16 -3.74 23.45
N GLY A 644 7.05 -3.77 22.47
CA GLY A 644 8.38 -3.15 22.60
C GLY A 644 9.42 -4.01 23.34
N THR A 645 9.09 -5.25 23.72
CA THR A 645 10.01 -6.14 24.46
C THR A 645 10.37 -7.44 23.74
N GLY A 646 9.75 -7.70 22.58
CA GLY A 646 9.99 -8.87 21.75
C GLY A 646 11.13 -8.69 20.74
N ALA A 647 11.11 -9.53 19.71
CA ALA A 647 12.04 -9.43 18.59
C ALA A 647 11.61 -8.28 17.66
N GLN A 648 12.55 -7.80 16.84
CA GLN A 648 12.20 -6.96 15.69
C GLN A 648 11.26 -7.74 14.77
N ASP A 649 10.28 -7.04 14.20
CA ASP A 649 9.36 -7.59 13.22
C ASP A 649 10.11 -7.89 11.90
N PHE A 650 9.95 -9.11 11.38
CA PHE A 650 10.61 -9.58 10.16
C PHE A 650 9.62 -10.03 9.08
N GLY A 651 8.32 -9.96 9.29
CA GLY A 651 7.38 -10.53 8.35
C GLY A 651 7.33 -12.06 8.44
N GLU A 652 6.11 -12.56 8.57
CA GLU A 652 5.75 -13.94 8.76
C GLU A 652 4.53 -14.28 7.90
N ILE A 653 4.46 -15.54 7.47
CA ILE A 653 3.23 -16.11 6.92
C ILE A 653 2.66 -17.08 7.94
N MET A 654 1.46 -16.85 8.42
CA MET A 654 0.70 -17.78 9.24
C MET A 654 -0.26 -18.60 8.37
N LYS A 655 -0.02 -19.91 8.31
CA LYS A 655 -1.01 -20.87 7.81
C LYS A 655 -2.03 -21.18 8.91
N VAL A 656 -3.31 -21.23 8.56
CA VAL A 656 -4.44 -21.61 9.42
C VAL A 656 -5.24 -22.72 8.72
N ASP A 657 -5.31 -23.89 9.33
CA ASP A 657 -6.23 -24.96 8.92
C ASP A 657 -7.56 -24.80 9.68
N LEU A 658 -8.56 -24.26 8.99
CA LEU A 658 -9.89 -24.00 9.54
C LEU A 658 -10.54 -25.27 10.07
N ALA A 659 -10.21 -26.46 9.58
CA ALA A 659 -10.77 -27.72 10.08
C ALA A 659 -10.21 -28.12 11.45
N GLN A 660 -9.00 -27.65 11.79
CA GLN A 660 -8.28 -28.00 13.01
C GLN A 660 -8.39 -26.96 14.13
N ILE A 661 -8.80 -25.73 13.83
CA ILE A 661 -8.93 -24.68 14.84
C ILE A 661 -10.21 -24.85 15.69
N PRO A 662 -10.26 -24.30 16.93
CA PRO A 662 -11.45 -24.38 17.77
C PRO A 662 -12.66 -23.72 17.11
N ALA A 663 -13.84 -24.35 17.25
CA ALA A 663 -15.06 -23.91 16.58
C ALA A 663 -15.54 -22.50 16.94
N GLY A 664 -15.06 -21.93 18.06
CA GLY A 664 -15.40 -20.57 18.47
C GLY A 664 -14.76 -19.47 17.62
N TYR A 665 -13.74 -19.80 16.82
CA TYR A 665 -12.98 -18.84 16.02
C TYR A 665 -13.26 -18.92 14.52
N ARG A 666 -14.08 -19.88 14.08
CA ARG A 666 -14.46 -20.08 12.66
C ARG A 666 -15.98 -20.01 12.51
N GLY A 667 -16.45 -19.46 11.39
CA GLY A 667 -17.89 -19.31 11.13
C GLY A 667 -18.42 -20.05 9.90
#